data_AF-A0A0Q9P946-F1
#
_entry.id   AF-A0A0Q9P946-F1
#
_cell.length_a   1.000
_cell.length_b   1.000
_cell.length_c   1.000
_cell.angle_alpha   90.00
_cell.angle_beta   90.00
_cell.angle_gamma   90.00
#
_symmetry.space_group_name_H-M   'P 1'
#
loop_
_entity.id
_entity.type
_entity.pdbx_description
1 polymer ?
#
loop_
_entity_poly.entity_id
_entity_poly.type
_entity_poly.pdbx_seq_one_letter_code
_entity_poly.pdbx_strand_id
1 'polypeptide(L)'
;MLAWLPMTVAREVVVLPGVVSPVGVASGVDTQGPGLLTVGNQDINTGNDPGGAITTDAANTASILFTGSSTVTGFVGATGNTFLNISAGTNANTVSFNGPVYATTFSLAGTGTVNFNGGFTSNTGSTMDFAGDGFINVAAGQTVKAAITNTAGAGTGTLTLQADSILDGAVGAASGLKQINVVGGNALITGQANAAAYTLDTNTLNVAGAFKIPVAGTINTTIFSPSLYGKIVPVGAATIGNALQVNVTVTGPIPVGSIFNIVDATSGTNGSTVTATSNTTRYLFSAAPTTNGQVQIIATQIPLAEVVAPVSNPTAPVIAPIVDALPLTPATVPLLTAITLLPDAASVADALAQLQPGAVSLASPQASYRVTQQFQGLWAEHMDAIQPACDQRDPTDERNRSRRDDAAACQSDKRRPQVWGAAFGYAGTQRGRQGYEGYTDNSQGAMLGVDFPLSQATTAGVGVRYARSTLDGLDSASRGHIRSYQATAYLGYAPGPWFAHAALVYGLDDYSSSRRVAFPGIDETARADYSGHQYTAFGATGYHFYVGDGRSVITPTATVQYTRMNMPGYREFGGNSVNLAVDAQTYHFLQSGVGMKFSRDLATSGDLTVRPEVHANWLHSFSGRSVSETAQFASGGPSFTATGVKPGRDLAELGAGLLIAGGNRWSLAGTYDYQFNRSYKAGQVMVKFAVAL
;
A
#
# COMPACT_ATOMS: atom_id res chain seq x y z
N MET A 1 21.43 33.96 -58.99
CA MET A 1 21.24 32.97 -57.91
C MET A 1 20.90 31.66 -58.59
N LEU A 2 21.80 30.67 -58.54
CA LEU A 2 21.67 29.40 -59.26
C LEU A 2 20.41 28.65 -58.77
N ALA A 3 19.55 28.24 -59.71
CA ALA A 3 18.50 27.28 -59.45
C ALA A 3 19.13 25.92 -59.18
N TRP A 4 18.94 25.40 -57.97
CA TRP A 4 19.34 24.06 -57.57
C TRP A 4 18.39 23.07 -58.27
N LEU A 5 18.82 22.48 -59.39
CA LEU A 5 18.14 21.34 -60.00
C LEU A 5 18.27 20.14 -59.04
N PRO A 6 17.19 19.44 -58.66
CA PRO A 6 17.31 18.22 -57.90
C PRO A 6 18.09 17.22 -58.75
N MET A 7 19.22 16.73 -58.23
CA MET A 7 19.89 15.57 -58.82
C MET A 7 18.93 14.39 -58.72
N THR A 8 18.34 13.98 -59.84
CA THR A 8 17.65 12.69 -59.95
C THR A 8 18.69 11.62 -59.74
N VAL A 9 18.68 10.96 -58.59
CA VAL A 9 19.56 9.81 -58.34
C VAL A 9 19.10 8.69 -59.27
N ALA A 10 19.99 8.18 -60.12
CA ALA A 10 19.64 7.13 -61.06
C ALA A 10 19.17 5.87 -60.30
N ARG A 11 17.96 5.40 -60.61
CA ARG A 11 17.40 4.14 -60.10
C ARG A 11 18.12 2.96 -60.76
N GLU A 12 18.16 1.82 -60.08
CA GLU A 12 18.72 0.59 -60.65
C GLU A 12 17.74 -0.07 -61.61
N VAL A 13 18.15 -0.31 -62.86
CA VAL A 13 17.38 -1.13 -63.79
C VAL A 13 17.85 -2.58 -63.70
N VAL A 14 16.96 -3.51 -63.38
CA VAL A 14 17.24 -4.95 -63.26
C VAL A 14 16.42 -5.73 -64.29
N VAL A 15 17.10 -6.34 -65.25
CA VAL A 15 16.48 -7.31 -66.16
C VAL A 15 16.29 -8.63 -65.42
N LEU A 16 15.06 -9.16 -65.38
CA LEU A 16 14.76 -10.35 -64.60
C LEU A 16 15.06 -11.66 -65.36
N PRO A 17 15.49 -12.73 -64.66
CA PRO A 17 15.72 -12.83 -63.22
C PRO A 17 17.01 -12.11 -62.76
N GLY A 18 16.98 -11.50 -61.57
CA GLY A 18 18.09 -10.67 -61.07
C GLY A 18 18.13 -10.51 -59.56
N VAL A 19 19.17 -9.80 -59.07
CA VAL A 19 19.38 -9.44 -57.67
C VAL A 19 19.54 -7.93 -57.55
N VAL A 20 19.25 -7.36 -56.38
CA VAL A 20 19.39 -5.91 -56.16
C VAL A 20 20.83 -5.54 -55.80
N SER A 21 21.42 -4.60 -56.53
CA SER A 21 22.75 -4.03 -56.27
C SER A 21 22.74 -2.89 -55.23
N PRO A 22 23.91 -2.36 -54.83
CA PRO A 22 23.99 -1.19 -53.96
C PRO A 22 23.30 0.07 -54.50
N VAL A 23 23.11 0.19 -55.82
CA VAL A 23 22.39 1.33 -56.43
C VAL A 23 20.91 1.25 -56.04
N GLY A 24 20.27 0.10 -56.24
CA GLY A 24 18.86 -0.10 -55.93
C GLY A 24 18.54 -0.05 -54.45
N VAL A 25 19.51 -0.40 -53.59
CA VAL A 25 19.44 -0.17 -52.14
C VAL A 25 19.27 1.32 -51.80
N ALA A 26 19.91 2.21 -52.56
CA ALA A 26 19.92 3.65 -52.27
C ALA A 26 18.78 4.42 -52.95
N SER A 27 18.46 4.09 -54.20
CA SER A 27 17.53 4.86 -55.06
C SER A 27 16.33 4.08 -55.60
N GLY A 28 16.18 2.81 -55.24
CA GLY A 28 15.09 1.95 -55.70
C GLY A 28 15.38 1.24 -57.02
N VAL A 29 14.49 0.31 -57.36
CA VAL A 29 14.70 -0.70 -58.41
C VAL A 29 13.57 -0.67 -59.44
N ASP A 30 13.92 -0.53 -60.71
CA ASP A 30 13.06 -0.74 -61.87
C ASP A 30 13.31 -2.14 -62.47
N THR A 31 12.35 -3.05 -62.34
CA THR A 31 12.44 -4.37 -62.95
C THR A 31 11.93 -4.36 -64.39
N GLN A 32 12.62 -5.10 -65.27
CA GLN A 32 12.26 -5.25 -66.68
C GLN A 32 12.06 -6.72 -67.07
N GLY A 33 10.91 -7.00 -67.69
CA GLY A 33 10.56 -8.32 -68.19
C GLY A 33 10.10 -9.32 -67.11
N PRO A 34 9.67 -10.53 -67.52
CA PRO A 34 9.20 -11.56 -66.60
C PRO A 34 10.35 -12.23 -65.84
N GLY A 35 10.13 -12.60 -64.58
CA GLY A 35 11.10 -13.37 -63.80
C GLY A 35 11.10 -13.04 -62.31
N LEU A 36 12.16 -13.44 -61.62
CA LEU A 36 12.30 -13.28 -60.17
C LEU A 36 13.35 -12.22 -59.82
N LEU A 37 12.97 -11.24 -59.01
CA LEU A 37 13.89 -10.36 -58.30
C LEU A 37 14.18 -10.96 -56.92
N THR A 38 15.45 -11.24 -56.62
CA THR A 38 15.86 -11.69 -55.29
C THR A 38 16.42 -10.52 -54.48
N VAL A 39 15.85 -10.30 -53.30
CA VAL A 39 16.32 -9.30 -52.32
C VAL A 39 16.97 -10.05 -51.16
N GLY A 40 18.22 -9.70 -50.88
CA GLY A 40 19.00 -10.27 -49.78
C GLY A 40 18.63 -9.67 -48.42
N ASN A 41 19.61 -9.58 -47.53
CA ASN A 41 19.49 -8.84 -46.28
C ASN A 41 19.91 -7.38 -46.51
N GLN A 42 19.00 -6.58 -47.05
CA GLN A 42 19.26 -5.20 -47.44
C GLN A 42 17.97 -4.37 -47.44
N ASP A 43 18.08 -3.11 -47.03
CA ASP A 43 16.99 -2.15 -47.13
C ASP A 43 16.91 -1.58 -48.55
N ILE A 44 15.68 -1.27 -48.99
CA ILE A 44 15.44 -0.62 -50.27
C ILE A 44 14.90 0.78 -49.97
N ASN A 45 15.69 1.80 -50.27
CA ASN A 45 15.34 3.19 -50.07
C ASN A 45 15.04 3.87 -51.40
N THR A 46 14.28 4.97 -51.37
CA THR A 46 14.02 5.78 -52.57
C THR A 46 14.95 6.98 -52.69
N GLY A 47 15.67 7.39 -51.64
CA GLY A 47 16.45 8.63 -51.69
C GLY A 47 15.61 9.88 -52.01
N ASN A 48 14.32 9.87 -51.64
CA ASN A 48 13.29 10.84 -52.04
C ASN A 48 12.91 10.82 -53.54
N ASP A 49 13.28 9.77 -54.27
CA ASP A 49 12.83 9.57 -55.63
C ASP A 49 11.31 9.25 -55.68
N PRO A 50 10.54 9.91 -56.57
CA PRO A 50 9.10 9.71 -56.70
C PRO A 50 8.71 8.39 -57.38
N GLY A 51 9.66 7.66 -57.99
CA GLY A 51 9.47 6.42 -58.73
C GLY A 51 9.23 5.17 -57.88
N GLY A 52 9.25 5.29 -56.54
CA GLY A 52 8.93 4.20 -55.63
C GLY A 52 10.10 3.26 -55.35
N ALA A 53 9.89 2.28 -54.46
CA ALA A 53 10.95 1.42 -53.97
C ALA A 53 11.31 0.33 -54.99
N ILE A 54 10.31 -0.43 -55.45
CA ILE A 54 10.50 -1.48 -56.45
C ILE A 54 9.33 -1.42 -57.44
N THR A 55 9.62 -1.24 -58.72
CA THR A 55 8.65 -1.09 -59.81
C THR A 55 8.79 -2.20 -60.84
N THR A 56 7.72 -2.46 -61.58
CA THR A 56 7.66 -3.40 -62.71
C THR A 56 7.10 -2.70 -63.93
N ASP A 57 7.66 -2.99 -65.09
CA ASP A 57 7.25 -2.42 -66.39
C ASP A 57 5.98 -3.06 -66.96
N ALA A 58 5.63 -4.26 -66.47
CA ALA A 58 4.42 -4.97 -66.83
C ALA A 58 3.74 -5.60 -65.60
N ALA A 59 2.41 -5.67 -65.64
CA ALA A 59 1.63 -6.35 -64.61
C ALA A 59 1.78 -7.86 -64.70
N ASN A 60 1.86 -8.52 -63.53
CA ASN A 60 1.72 -9.97 -63.37
C ASN A 60 2.79 -10.81 -64.09
N THR A 61 3.97 -10.24 -64.34
CA THR A 61 5.11 -10.92 -64.98
C THR A 61 6.30 -11.10 -64.05
N ALA A 62 6.58 -10.11 -63.21
CA ALA A 62 7.68 -10.11 -62.25
C ALA A 62 7.26 -10.64 -60.88
N SER A 63 8.13 -11.35 -60.17
CA SER A 63 7.97 -11.75 -58.77
C SER A 63 9.13 -11.25 -57.92
N ILE A 64 8.91 -11.09 -56.61
CA ILE A 64 9.95 -10.71 -55.65
C ILE A 64 10.10 -11.82 -54.60
N LEU A 65 11.34 -12.19 -54.29
CA LEU A 65 11.69 -13.06 -53.18
C LEU A 65 12.63 -12.34 -52.21
N PHE A 66 12.14 -12.08 -51.00
CA PHE A 66 12.97 -11.63 -49.89
C PHE A 66 13.55 -12.83 -49.16
N THR A 67 14.88 -12.94 -49.17
CA THR A 67 15.61 -14.04 -48.51
C THR A 67 16.12 -13.66 -47.13
N GLY A 68 16.30 -12.36 -46.85
CA GLY A 68 16.73 -11.80 -45.57
C GLY A 68 15.78 -10.73 -45.03
N SER A 69 16.23 -10.00 -44.01
CA SER A 69 15.47 -8.87 -43.47
C SER A 69 15.64 -7.63 -44.36
N SER A 70 14.57 -6.87 -44.51
CA SER A 70 14.53 -5.68 -45.38
C SER A 70 13.50 -4.66 -44.90
N THR A 71 13.88 -3.39 -44.93
CA THR A 71 12.96 -2.26 -44.86
C THR A 71 12.83 -1.65 -46.24
N VAL A 72 11.61 -1.60 -46.76
CA VAL A 72 11.29 -1.09 -48.09
C VAL A 72 10.57 0.25 -47.93
N THR A 73 11.26 1.33 -48.27
CA THR A 73 10.77 2.71 -48.16
C THR A 73 10.28 3.19 -49.52
N GLY A 74 8.98 3.43 -49.66
CA GLY A 74 8.31 3.72 -50.94
C GLY A 74 7.33 2.64 -51.35
N PHE A 75 6.61 2.85 -52.45
CA PHE A 75 5.66 1.87 -52.96
C PHE A 75 6.37 0.69 -53.65
N VAL A 76 5.74 -0.48 -53.62
CA VAL A 76 6.18 -1.69 -54.33
C VAL A 76 5.10 -2.07 -55.34
N GLY A 77 5.41 -1.89 -56.63
CA GLY A 77 4.43 -1.99 -57.70
C GLY A 77 3.43 -0.83 -57.70
N ALA A 78 2.47 -0.84 -58.61
CA ALA A 78 1.43 0.17 -58.67
C ALA A 78 0.12 -0.41 -59.20
N THR A 79 -0.98 0.33 -59.03
CA THR A 79 -2.25 0.01 -59.72
C THR A 79 -2.01 -0.11 -61.22
N GLY A 80 -2.38 -1.25 -61.79
CA GLY A 80 -2.17 -1.54 -63.21
C GLY A 80 -0.80 -2.14 -63.54
N ASN A 81 0.19 -2.07 -62.64
CA ASN A 81 1.53 -2.66 -62.75
C ASN A 81 1.87 -3.43 -61.45
N THR A 82 1.09 -4.47 -61.16
CA THR A 82 1.21 -5.31 -59.96
C THR A 82 2.25 -6.41 -60.16
N PHE A 83 3.01 -6.78 -59.12
CA PHE A 83 3.84 -7.99 -59.17
C PHE A 83 2.96 -9.25 -59.25
N LEU A 84 3.47 -10.33 -59.86
CA LEU A 84 2.80 -11.63 -59.89
C LEU A 84 2.72 -12.25 -58.50
N ASN A 85 3.86 -12.30 -57.81
CA ASN A 85 3.98 -12.81 -56.46
C ASN A 85 5.05 -12.05 -55.69
N ILE A 86 4.82 -11.83 -54.39
CA ILE A 86 5.87 -11.42 -53.45
C ILE A 86 5.96 -12.48 -52.36
N SER A 87 7.15 -13.04 -52.17
CA SER A 87 7.45 -13.94 -51.06
C SER A 87 8.39 -13.30 -50.07
N ALA A 88 8.04 -13.35 -48.79
CA ALA A 88 8.81 -12.77 -47.71
C ALA A 88 8.59 -13.53 -46.39
N GLY A 89 9.22 -13.07 -45.30
CA GLY A 89 9.05 -13.65 -43.97
C GLY A 89 9.72 -15.02 -43.81
N THR A 90 10.91 -15.18 -44.40
CA THR A 90 11.77 -16.35 -44.10
C THR A 90 12.11 -16.41 -42.61
N ASN A 91 12.51 -17.58 -42.11
CA ASN A 91 12.66 -17.83 -40.67
C ASN A 91 13.52 -16.77 -39.96
N ALA A 92 12.96 -16.18 -38.90
CA ALA A 92 13.58 -15.12 -38.09
C ALA A 92 13.89 -13.81 -38.82
N ASN A 93 13.44 -13.63 -40.07
CA ASN A 93 13.63 -12.39 -40.82
C ASN A 93 12.37 -11.52 -40.79
N THR A 94 12.58 -10.20 -40.83
CA THR A 94 11.50 -9.21 -40.88
C THR A 94 11.57 -8.41 -42.17
N VAL A 95 10.45 -8.34 -42.89
CA VAL A 95 10.30 -7.45 -44.05
C VAL A 95 9.24 -6.39 -43.75
N SER A 96 9.62 -5.12 -43.82
CA SER A 96 8.72 -4.00 -43.54
C SER A 96 8.49 -3.17 -44.79
N PHE A 97 7.24 -3.05 -45.21
CA PHE A 97 6.83 -2.22 -46.34
C PHE A 97 6.25 -0.91 -45.83
N ASN A 98 7.02 0.18 -45.93
CA ASN A 98 6.65 1.52 -45.46
C ASN A 98 5.78 2.30 -46.46
N GLY A 99 5.64 1.80 -47.69
CA GLY A 99 4.68 2.29 -48.68
C GLY A 99 3.72 1.20 -49.13
N PRO A 100 2.74 1.55 -50.00
CA PRO A 100 1.75 0.61 -50.49
C PRO A 100 2.37 -0.47 -51.35
N VAL A 101 1.89 -1.71 -51.18
CA VAL A 101 2.37 -2.88 -51.91
C VAL A 101 1.28 -3.40 -52.85
N TYR A 102 1.65 -3.69 -54.10
CA TYR A 102 0.75 -4.16 -55.13
C TYR A 102 1.26 -5.47 -55.74
N ALA A 103 0.58 -6.58 -55.44
CA ALA A 103 0.91 -7.88 -55.99
C ALA A 103 -0.34 -8.75 -56.13
N THR A 104 -0.40 -9.60 -57.16
CA THR A 104 -1.48 -10.58 -57.31
C THR A 104 -1.48 -11.52 -56.12
N THR A 105 -0.36 -12.20 -55.85
CA THR A 105 -0.25 -13.09 -54.68
C THR A 105 0.83 -12.62 -53.71
N PHE A 106 0.67 -13.01 -52.45
CA PHE A 106 1.70 -12.84 -51.43
C PHE A 106 1.87 -14.14 -50.67
N SER A 107 3.10 -14.59 -50.44
CA SER A 107 3.38 -15.82 -49.70
C SER A 107 4.34 -15.57 -48.56
N LEU A 108 3.90 -15.89 -47.34
CA LEU A 108 4.73 -15.90 -46.15
C LEU A 108 5.30 -17.31 -45.95
N ALA A 109 6.56 -17.51 -46.35
CA ALA A 109 7.13 -18.84 -46.51
C ALA A 109 7.71 -19.47 -45.21
N GLY A 110 8.00 -18.65 -44.20
CA GLY A 110 8.67 -19.11 -42.97
C GLY A 110 8.02 -18.59 -41.70
N THR A 111 8.79 -18.60 -40.61
CA THR A 111 8.38 -18.10 -39.29
C THR A 111 8.73 -16.63 -39.06
N GLY A 112 9.04 -15.89 -40.13
CA GLY A 112 9.40 -14.48 -40.08
C GLY A 112 8.20 -13.55 -39.95
N THR A 113 8.47 -12.25 -40.02
CA THR A 113 7.47 -11.19 -39.87
C THR A 113 7.39 -10.34 -41.13
N VAL A 114 6.17 -9.99 -41.53
CA VAL A 114 5.92 -8.99 -42.57
C VAL A 114 5.04 -7.87 -42.02
N ASN A 115 5.52 -6.63 -42.16
CA ASN A 115 4.79 -5.44 -41.73
C ASN A 115 4.28 -4.68 -42.97
N PHE A 116 2.97 -4.53 -43.09
CA PHE A 116 2.32 -3.68 -44.09
C PHE A 116 2.03 -2.30 -43.50
N ASN A 117 3.06 -1.47 -43.40
CA ASN A 117 2.94 -0.11 -42.87
C ASN A 117 2.29 0.86 -43.86
N GLY A 118 2.33 0.57 -45.17
CA GLY A 118 1.60 1.30 -46.22
C GLY A 118 0.42 0.54 -46.85
N GLY A 119 0.02 -0.60 -46.26
CA GLY A 119 -1.05 -1.44 -46.78
C GLY A 119 -0.63 -2.37 -47.92
N PHE A 120 -1.59 -3.18 -48.39
CA PHE A 120 -1.40 -4.15 -49.46
C PHE A 120 -2.65 -4.20 -50.34
N THR A 121 -2.47 -4.26 -51.65
CA THR A 121 -3.56 -4.41 -52.61
C THR A 121 -3.27 -5.58 -53.54
N SER A 122 -4.15 -6.57 -53.53
CA SER A 122 -4.15 -7.64 -54.52
C SER A 122 -5.14 -7.41 -55.65
N ASN A 123 -4.90 -8.11 -56.77
CA ASN A 123 -5.87 -8.23 -57.84
C ASN A 123 -7.09 -9.04 -57.35
N THR A 124 -8.27 -8.66 -57.80
CA THR A 124 -9.54 -9.31 -57.41
C THR A 124 -9.47 -10.83 -57.56
N GLY A 125 -9.81 -11.56 -56.50
CA GLY A 125 -9.80 -13.03 -56.49
C GLY A 125 -8.47 -13.67 -56.08
N SER A 126 -7.46 -12.86 -55.74
CA SER A 126 -6.15 -13.37 -55.33
C SER A 126 -6.00 -13.49 -53.81
N THR A 127 -4.98 -14.23 -53.39
CA THR A 127 -4.77 -14.60 -51.98
C THR A 127 -3.39 -14.21 -51.47
N MET A 128 -3.36 -13.82 -50.21
CA MET A 128 -2.19 -13.87 -49.35
C MET A 128 -2.20 -15.23 -48.63
N ASP A 129 -1.04 -15.89 -48.54
CA ASP A 129 -0.94 -17.24 -48.01
C ASP A 129 0.14 -17.35 -46.94
N PHE A 130 -0.25 -17.90 -45.78
CA PHE A 130 0.68 -18.41 -44.78
C PHE A 130 1.15 -19.82 -45.19
N ALA A 131 2.24 -19.86 -45.95
CA ALA A 131 2.97 -21.08 -46.28
C ALA A 131 3.92 -21.55 -45.14
N GLY A 132 4.09 -20.73 -44.09
CA GLY A 132 4.73 -21.06 -42.81
C GLY A 132 4.03 -20.38 -41.62
N ASP A 133 4.44 -20.71 -40.39
CA ASP A 133 3.89 -20.11 -39.15
C ASP A 133 4.54 -18.75 -38.82
N GLY A 134 4.43 -17.80 -39.74
CA GLY A 134 4.95 -16.44 -39.57
C GLY A 134 3.90 -15.43 -39.12
N PHE A 135 4.28 -14.16 -39.14
CA PHE A 135 3.49 -13.04 -38.65
C PHE A 135 3.22 -12.03 -39.78
N ILE A 136 1.96 -11.60 -39.92
CA ILE A 136 1.57 -10.45 -40.74
C ILE A 136 1.02 -9.38 -39.81
N ASN A 137 1.59 -8.18 -39.89
CA ASN A 137 1.14 -7.02 -39.13
C ASN A 137 0.61 -5.96 -40.09
N VAL A 138 -0.61 -5.48 -39.83
CA VAL A 138 -1.22 -4.36 -40.55
C VAL A 138 -1.18 -3.14 -39.66
N ALA A 139 -0.50 -2.09 -40.12
CA ALA A 139 -0.32 -0.87 -39.32
C ALA A 139 -1.63 -0.09 -39.18
N ALA A 140 -1.63 0.85 -38.23
CA ALA A 140 -2.81 1.66 -37.94
C ALA A 140 -3.33 2.43 -39.16
N GLY A 141 -4.64 2.40 -39.38
CA GLY A 141 -5.33 3.03 -40.50
C GLY A 141 -5.04 2.44 -41.88
N GLN A 142 -4.28 1.35 -41.97
CA GLN A 142 -3.94 0.72 -43.25
C GLN A 142 -4.95 -0.33 -43.68
N THR A 143 -5.04 -0.53 -44.99
CA THR A 143 -5.88 -1.58 -45.59
C THR A 143 -5.02 -2.64 -46.25
N VAL A 144 -5.31 -3.91 -45.94
CA VAL A 144 -4.85 -5.06 -46.72
C VAL A 144 -6.05 -5.61 -47.48
N LYS A 145 -6.03 -5.47 -48.80
CA LYS A 145 -7.08 -5.95 -49.70
C LYS A 145 -6.67 -7.29 -50.32
N ALA A 146 -6.95 -8.36 -49.60
CA ALA A 146 -6.68 -9.73 -50.01
C ALA A 146 -7.46 -10.71 -49.13
N ALA A 147 -7.80 -11.87 -49.68
CA ALA A 147 -8.13 -13.02 -48.84
C ALA A 147 -6.85 -13.60 -48.24
N ILE A 148 -6.86 -13.90 -46.94
CA ILE A 148 -5.74 -14.55 -46.24
C ILE A 148 -6.07 -16.02 -46.05
N THR A 149 -5.16 -16.87 -46.50
CA THR A 149 -5.25 -18.33 -46.48
C THR A 149 -4.03 -18.93 -45.76
N ASN A 150 -4.06 -20.24 -45.48
CA ASN A 150 -2.96 -20.96 -44.87
C ASN A 150 -2.82 -22.36 -45.47
N THR A 151 -2.03 -22.46 -46.54
CA THR A 151 -1.73 -23.74 -47.19
C THR A 151 -0.87 -24.66 -46.32
N ALA A 152 -0.13 -24.11 -45.35
CA ALA A 152 0.65 -24.87 -44.38
C ALA A 152 -0.20 -25.71 -43.40
N GLY A 153 -1.52 -25.50 -43.37
CA GLY A 153 -2.46 -26.26 -42.55
C GLY A 153 -2.89 -25.52 -41.27
N ALA A 154 -3.77 -26.15 -40.49
CA ALA A 154 -4.33 -25.56 -39.28
C ALA A 154 -3.23 -25.24 -38.25
N GLY A 155 -3.41 -24.15 -37.50
CA GLY A 155 -2.47 -23.76 -36.45
C GLY A 155 -1.23 -23.02 -36.96
N THR A 156 -1.25 -22.53 -38.20
CA THR A 156 -0.21 -21.64 -38.74
C THR A 156 -0.74 -20.23 -38.99
N GLY A 157 0.16 -19.26 -38.88
CA GLY A 157 -0.06 -17.88 -39.29
C GLY A 157 -0.70 -17.05 -38.19
N THR A 158 -0.03 -15.94 -37.87
CA THR A 158 -0.54 -14.94 -36.92
C THR A 158 -0.78 -13.63 -37.66
N LEU A 159 -2.02 -13.15 -37.61
CA LEU A 159 -2.39 -11.84 -38.14
C LEU A 159 -2.55 -10.84 -36.99
N THR A 160 -1.89 -9.70 -37.06
CA THR A 160 -2.06 -8.60 -36.11
C THR A 160 -2.64 -7.39 -36.83
N LEU A 161 -3.76 -6.89 -36.32
CA LEU A 161 -4.46 -5.71 -36.78
C LEU A 161 -4.29 -4.60 -35.75
N GLN A 162 -3.72 -3.46 -36.16
CA GLN A 162 -3.62 -2.27 -35.31
C GLN A 162 -4.87 -1.38 -35.42
N ALA A 163 -4.89 -0.28 -34.67
CA ALA A 163 -5.99 0.69 -34.64
C ALA A 163 -6.47 1.09 -36.04
N ASP A 164 -7.77 1.00 -36.29
CA ASP A 164 -8.45 1.37 -37.53
C ASP A 164 -7.95 0.65 -38.79
N SER A 165 -7.21 -0.45 -38.61
CA SER A 165 -6.79 -1.27 -39.75
C SER A 165 -7.97 -2.09 -40.32
N ILE A 166 -7.93 -2.25 -41.64
CA ILE A 166 -8.95 -2.98 -42.39
C ILE A 166 -8.29 -4.12 -43.14
N LEU A 167 -8.81 -5.32 -42.93
CA LEU A 167 -8.57 -6.42 -43.85
C LEU A 167 -9.80 -6.60 -44.74
N ASP A 168 -9.66 -6.20 -46.00
CA ASP A 168 -10.68 -6.34 -47.01
C ASP A 168 -10.59 -7.69 -47.72
N GLY A 169 -11.11 -8.73 -47.05
CA GLY A 169 -11.11 -10.11 -47.53
C GLY A 169 -11.44 -11.12 -46.44
N ALA A 170 -11.60 -12.39 -46.82
CA ALA A 170 -11.80 -13.49 -45.88
C ALA A 170 -10.46 -13.95 -45.26
N VAL A 171 -10.49 -14.35 -43.98
CA VAL A 171 -9.30 -14.79 -43.21
C VAL A 171 -9.43 -16.24 -42.79
N GLY A 172 -8.34 -16.97 -42.98
CA GLY A 172 -8.16 -18.30 -42.42
C GLY A 172 -9.00 -19.37 -43.11
N ALA A 173 -9.26 -19.22 -44.42
CA ALA A 173 -9.88 -20.18 -45.34
C ALA A 173 -10.60 -21.41 -44.70
N ALA A 174 -10.32 -22.63 -45.16
CA ALA A 174 -10.90 -23.85 -44.59
C ALA A 174 -10.20 -24.29 -43.29
N SER A 175 -8.89 -24.02 -43.15
CA SER A 175 -8.06 -24.56 -42.06
C SER A 175 -7.98 -23.69 -40.82
N GLY A 176 -8.37 -22.41 -40.89
CA GLY A 176 -8.25 -21.43 -39.79
C GLY A 176 -6.80 -21.02 -39.54
N LEU A 177 -6.59 -19.75 -39.21
CA LEU A 177 -5.27 -19.29 -38.74
C LEU A 177 -4.97 -19.80 -37.33
N LYS A 178 -3.69 -19.75 -36.94
CA LYS A 178 -3.29 -19.94 -35.53
C LYS A 178 -3.93 -18.88 -34.64
N GLN A 179 -3.75 -17.60 -35.00
CA GLN A 179 -4.10 -16.49 -34.13
C GLN A 179 -4.42 -15.20 -34.90
N ILE A 180 -5.41 -14.46 -34.41
CA ILE A 180 -5.70 -13.08 -34.83
C ILE A 180 -5.60 -12.16 -33.60
N ASN A 181 -4.80 -11.10 -33.73
CA ASN A 181 -4.59 -10.09 -32.70
C ASN A 181 -5.20 -8.76 -33.12
N VAL A 182 -5.83 -8.06 -32.18
CA VAL A 182 -6.31 -6.68 -32.35
C VAL A 182 -5.71 -5.83 -31.23
N VAL A 183 -4.86 -4.89 -31.61
CA VAL A 183 -4.03 -4.12 -30.67
C VAL A 183 -4.13 -2.62 -30.94
N GLY A 184 -4.02 -1.81 -29.89
CA GLY A 184 -3.96 -0.34 -29.99
C GLY A 184 -5.24 0.37 -30.45
N GLY A 185 -6.29 -0.35 -30.86
CA GLY A 185 -7.59 0.19 -31.25
C GLY A 185 -8.45 -0.85 -31.96
N ASN A 186 -9.65 -0.46 -32.40
CA ASN A 186 -10.57 -1.36 -33.08
C ASN A 186 -10.07 -1.73 -34.48
N ALA A 187 -10.52 -2.86 -35.03
CA ALA A 187 -10.20 -3.30 -36.38
C ALA A 187 -11.40 -3.89 -37.11
N LEU A 188 -11.31 -4.03 -38.43
CA LEU A 188 -12.35 -4.59 -39.28
C LEU A 188 -11.80 -5.69 -40.21
N ILE A 189 -12.48 -6.83 -40.24
CA ILE A 189 -12.38 -7.84 -41.29
C ILE A 189 -13.68 -7.82 -42.09
N THR A 190 -13.61 -7.51 -43.38
CA THR A 190 -14.82 -7.41 -44.23
C THR A 190 -15.38 -8.79 -44.62
N GLY A 191 -14.52 -9.81 -44.68
CA GLY A 191 -14.92 -11.19 -44.95
C GLY A 191 -15.14 -12.02 -43.70
N GLN A 192 -14.98 -13.34 -43.83
CA GLN A 192 -14.98 -14.26 -42.70
C GLN A 192 -13.72 -14.05 -41.83
N ALA A 193 -13.83 -14.25 -40.52
CA ALA A 193 -12.69 -14.40 -39.62
C ALA A 193 -12.64 -15.83 -39.07
N ASN A 194 -11.55 -16.57 -39.33
CA ASN A 194 -11.35 -17.94 -38.88
C ASN A 194 -9.98 -18.13 -38.24
N ALA A 195 -9.94 -18.38 -36.93
CA ALA A 195 -8.71 -18.68 -36.21
C ALA A 195 -8.97 -19.57 -34.99
N ALA A 196 -7.94 -20.26 -34.53
CA ALA A 196 -7.99 -21.03 -33.28
C ALA A 196 -7.97 -20.12 -32.04
N ALA A 197 -7.27 -18.98 -32.12
CA ALA A 197 -7.16 -18.02 -31.02
C ALA A 197 -7.38 -16.57 -31.46
N TYR A 198 -7.96 -15.77 -30.56
CA TYR A 198 -8.13 -14.33 -30.72
C TYR A 198 -7.58 -13.60 -29.50
N THR A 199 -6.81 -12.53 -29.70
CA THR A 199 -6.35 -11.65 -28.60
C THR A 199 -6.78 -10.22 -28.91
N LEU A 200 -7.57 -9.62 -28.01
CA LEU A 200 -8.31 -8.40 -28.32
C LEU A 200 -7.91 -7.18 -27.47
N ASP A 201 -7.15 -7.38 -26.39
CA ASP A 201 -7.01 -6.37 -25.33
C ASP A 201 -8.39 -5.77 -24.96
N THR A 202 -8.54 -4.44 -24.93
CA THR A 202 -9.82 -3.74 -24.74
C THR A 202 -10.53 -3.38 -26.05
N ASN A 203 -10.12 -3.98 -27.18
CA ASN A 203 -10.50 -3.55 -28.52
C ASN A 203 -11.65 -4.39 -29.12
N THR A 204 -12.36 -3.78 -30.07
CA THR A 204 -13.40 -4.46 -30.85
C THR A 204 -12.85 -4.95 -32.19
N LEU A 205 -13.02 -6.25 -32.46
CA LEU A 205 -12.90 -6.82 -33.80
C LEU A 205 -14.28 -6.85 -34.48
N ASN A 206 -14.48 -6.02 -35.49
CA ASN A 206 -15.67 -6.09 -36.33
C ASN A 206 -15.45 -7.12 -37.44
N VAL A 207 -16.43 -8.00 -37.66
CA VAL A 207 -16.37 -9.01 -38.71
C VAL A 207 -17.64 -8.91 -39.55
N ALA A 208 -17.55 -8.39 -40.77
CA ALA A 208 -18.74 -8.25 -41.62
C ALA A 208 -19.20 -9.59 -42.23
N GLY A 209 -18.33 -10.60 -42.28
CA GLY A 209 -18.68 -11.97 -42.67
C GLY A 209 -18.95 -12.90 -41.48
N ALA A 210 -18.80 -14.21 -41.73
CA ALA A 210 -18.93 -15.24 -40.70
C ALA A 210 -17.76 -15.18 -39.71
N PHE A 211 -17.99 -15.56 -38.46
CA PHE A 211 -16.94 -15.74 -37.47
C PHE A 211 -16.80 -17.22 -37.13
N LYS A 212 -15.58 -17.76 -37.10
CA LYS A 212 -15.35 -19.18 -36.84
C LYS A 212 -14.20 -19.42 -35.87
N ILE A 213 -14.47 -20.30 -34.91
CA ILE A 213 -13.49 -21.01 -34.08
C ILE A 213 -13.80 -22.51 -34.28
N PRO A 214 -13.14 -23.22 -35.20
CA PRO A 214 -13.59 -24.52 -35.68
C PRO A 214 -13.31 -25.69 -34.71
N VAL A 215 -12.39 -25.52 -33.77
CA VAL A 215 -11.99 -26.50 -32.75
C VAL A 215 -12.13 -25.90 -31.34
N ALA A 216 -11.64 -26.59 -30.31
CA ALA A 216 -11.48 -25.97 -29.00
C ALA A 216 -10.53 -24.75 -29.12
N GLY A 217 -11.06 -23.54 -28.94
CA GLY A 217 -10.32 -22.31 -29.17
C GLY A 217 -10.20 -21.42 -27.94
N THR A 218 -9.51 -20.30 -28.10
CA THR A 218 -9.24 -19.36 -27.01
C THR A 218 -9.52 -17.92 -27.43
N ILE A 219 -10.15 -17.15 -26.55
CA ILE A 219 -10.24 -15.69 -26.66
C ILE A 219 -9.55 -15.08 -25.44
N ASN A 220 -8.49 -14.31 -25.67
CA ASN A 220 -7.85 -13.47 -24.67
C ASN A 220 -8.45 -12.06 -24.78
N THR A 221 -9.03 -11.57 -23.69
CA THR A 221 -9.69 -10.27 -23.64
C THR A 221 -9.29 -9.52 -22.38
N THR A 222 -9.25 -8.20 -22.46
CA THR A 222 -9.02 -7.32 -21.32
C THR A 222 -10.32 -6.59 -20.99
N ILE A 223 -10.71 -6.59 -19.72
CA ILE A 223 -11.88 -5.87 -19.21
C ILE A 223 -11.39 -4.76 -18.29
N PHE A 224 -11.66 -3.51 -18.70
CA PHE A 224 -11.44 -2.34 -17.86
C PHE A 224 -12.74 -1.90 -17.18
N SER A 225 -13.85 -1.88 -17.92
CA SER A 225 -15.18 -1.51 -17.43
C SER A 225 -16.30 -2.15 -18.28
N PRO A 226 -17.57 -2.07 -17.87
CA PRO A 226 -18.70 -2.52 -18.70
C PRO A 226 -18.82 -1.86 -20.07
N SER A 227 -18.19 -0.69 -20.26
CA SER A 227 -18.17 0.04 -21.53
C SER A 227 -16.86 -0.08 -22.31
N LEU A 228 -15.80 -0.62 -21.69
CA LEU A 228 -14.48 -0.75 -22.30
C LEU A 228 -13.90 -2.15 -22.02
N TYR A 229 -14.04 -3.03 -23.01
CA TYR A 229 -13.53 -4.40 -22.99
C TYR A 229 -13.34 -4.95 -24.40
N GLY A 230 -12.51 -5.99 -24.51
CA GLY A 230 -12.26 -6.66 -25.78
C GLY A 230 -13.43 -7.53 -26.22
N LYS A 231 -13.91 -7.34 -27.45
CA LYS A 231 -15.04 -8.10 -28.00
C LYS A 231 -14.96 -8.30 -29.51
N ILE A 232 -15.71 -9.28 -29.99
CA ILE A 232 -15.86 -9.58 -31.42
C ILE A 232 -17.32 -9.36 -31.79
N VAL A 233 -17.55 -8.60 -32.86
CA VAL A 233 -18.89 -8.27 -33.34
C VAL A 233 -19.05 -8.78 -34.76
N PRO A 234 -19.49 -10.04 -34.95
CA PRO A 234 -19.76 -10.59 -36.26
C PRO A 234 -21.16 -10.26 -36.76
N VAL A 235 -21.26 -9.90 -38.03
CA VAL A 235 -22.54 -9.72 -38.74
C VAL A 235 -23.04 -11.06 -39.28
N GLY A 236 -22.14 -11.91 -39.78
CA GLY A 236 -22.46 -13.27 -40.20
C GLY A 236 -22.54 -14.25 -39.04
N ALA A 237 -22.92 -15.50 -39.34
CA ALA A 237 -23.05 -16.54 -38.31
C ALA A 237 -21.72 -16.82 -37.59
N ALA A 238 -21.79 -16.92 -36.25
CA ALA A 238 -20.67 -17.29 -35.38
C ALA A 238 -20.65 -18.80 -35.13
N THR A 239 -19.73 -19.50 -35.78
CA THR A 239 -19.50 -20.94 -35.58
C THR A 239 -18.44 -21.15 -34.52
N ILE A 240 -18.84 -21.63 -33.36
CA ILE A 240 -17.92 -21.92 -32.24
C ILE A 240 -17.84 -23.44 -32.08
N GLY A 241 -16.63 -23.95 -31.86
CA GLY A 241 -16.37 -25.36 -31.59
C GLY A 241 -17.06 -25.86 -30.33
N ASN A 242 -16.85 -27.12 -29.96
CA ASN A 242 -17.49 -27.74 -28.79
C ASN A 242 -17.12 -27.08 -27.45
N ALA A 243 -15.92 -26.49 -27.35
CA ALA A 243 -15.44 -25.81 -26.16
C ALA A 243 -14.71 -24.50 -26.51
N LEU A 244 -14.89 -23.47 -25.68
CA LEU A 244 -14.23 -22.18 -25.81
C LEU A 244 -13.69 -21.73 -24.45
N GLN A 245 -12.39 -21.43 -24.42
CA GLN A 245 -11.74 -20.81 -23.25
C GLN A 245 -11.68 -19.29 -23.43
N VAL A 246 -12.17 -18.53 -22.45
CA VAL A 246 -12.05 -17.08 -22.40
C VAL A 246 -11.09 -16.70 -21.27
N ASN A 247 -9.93 -16.20 -21.62
CA ASN A 247 -8.95 -15.69 -20.66
C ASN A 247 -9.19 -14.20 -20.46
N VAL A 248 -9.61 -13.80 -19.26
CA VAL A 248 -9.93 -12.42 -18.92
C VAL A 248 -8.79 -11.78 -18.14
N THR A 249 -8.24 -10.70 -18.68
CA THR A 249 -7.36 -9.79 -17.97
C THR A 249 -8.18 -8.64 -17.40
N VAL A 250 -8.39 -8.63 -16.08
CA VAL A 250 -9.04 -7.53 -15.37
C VAL A 250 -7.98 -6.47 -15.03
N THR A 251 -8.24 -5.22 -15.42
CA THR A 251 -7.32 -4.08 -15.19
C THR A 251 -7.89 -3.01 -14.26
N GLY A 252 -9.14 -3.18 -13.81
CA GLY A 252 -9.81 -2.24 -12.92
C GLY A 252 -11.02 -2.88 -12.21
N PRO A 253 -11.66 -2.16 -11.29
CA PRO A 253 -12.84 -2.66 -10.59
C PRO A 253 -14.05 -2.77 -11.54
N ILE A 254 -14.69 -3.92 -11.53
CA ILE A 254 -15.89 -4.25 -12.32
C ILE A 254 -17.10 -4.35 -11.38
N PRO A 255 -18.23 -3.69 -11.70
CA PRO A 255 -19.47 -3.88 -10.95
C PRO A 255 -19.96 -5.34 -11.03
N VAL A 256 -20.36 -5.92 -9.90
CA VAL A 256 -20.92 -7.29 -9.85
C VAL A 256 -22.18 -7.39 -10.70
N GLY A 257 -22.32 -8.50 -11.42
CA GLY A 257 -23.42 -8.74 -12.34
C GLY A 257 -23.27 -8.07 -13.71
N SER A 258 -22.15 -7.37 -13.95
CA SER A 258 -21.85 -6.83 -15.29
C SER A 258 -21.78 -7.96 -16.31
N ILE A 259 -22.47 -7.75 -17.43
CA ILE A 259 -22.57 -8.69 -18.55
C ILE A 259 -21.60 -8.25 -19.64
N PHE A 260 -20.81 -9.20 -20.15
CA PHE A 260 -19.85 -8.97 -21.24
C PHE A 260 -20.14 -9.93 -22.39
N ASN A 261 -20.54 -9.38 -23.53
CA ASN A 261 -20.69 -10.15 -24.77
C ASN A 261 -19.32 -10.19 -25.47
N ILE A 262 -18.53 -11.21 -25.17
CA ILE A 262 -17.19 -11.40 -25.75
C ILE A 262 -17.29 -11.69 -27.25
N VAL A 263 -18.32 -12.44 -27.64
CA VAL A 263 -18.75 -12.57 -29.03
C VAL A 263 -20.21 -12.13 -29.09
N ASP A 264 -20.47 -11.01 -29.73
CA ASP A 264 -21.79 -10.39 -29.84
C ASP A 264 -22.49 -10.81 -31.14
N ALA A 265 -22.71 -12.11 -31.28
CA ALA A 265 -23.33 -12.71 -32.46
C ALA A 265 -24.86 -12.80 -32.33
N THR A 266 -25.56 -12.76 -33.47
CA THR A 266 -27.02 -12.88 -33.55
C THR A 266 -27.49 -14.20 -34.16
N SER A 267 -26.59 -14.99 -34.74
CA SER A 267 -26.84 -16.32 -35.31
C SER A 267 -25.57 -17.17 -35.24
N GLY A 268 -25.69 -18.50 -35.12
CA GLY A 268 -24.51 -19.36 -34.98
C GLY A 268 -24.73 -20.66 -34.21
N THR A 269 -23.65 -21.22 -33.67
CA THR A 269 -23.66 -22.48 -32.92
C THR A 269 -24.37 -22.34 -31.57
N ASN A 270 -25.22 -23.32 -31.24
CA ASN A 270 -25.81 -23.49 -29.92
C ASN A 270 -25.08 -24.59 -29.14
N GLY A 271 -24.96 -24.42 -27.83
CA GLY A 271 -24.52 -25.48 -26.92
C GLY A 271 -23.00 -25.67 -26.83
N SER A 272 -22.19 -24.78 -27.39
CA SER A 272 -20.75 -24.78 -27.15
C SER A 272 -20.48 -24.45 -25.68
N THR A 273 -19.64 -25.24 -25.02
CA THR A 273 -19.27 -24.98 -23.62
C THR A 273 -18.30 -23.81 -23.54
N VAL A 274 -18.56 -22.85 -22.67
CA VAL A 274 -17.68 -21.69 -22.45
C VAL A 274 -17.11 -21.77 -21.04
N THR A 275 -15.81 -21.66 -20.91
CA THR A 275 -15.10 -21.53 -19.63
C THR A 275 -14.38 -20.19 -19.60
N ALA A 276 -14.45 -19.49 -18.47
CA ALA A 276 -13.80 -18.19 -18.32
C ALA A 276 -12.89 -18.19 -17.10
N THR A 277 -11.68 -17.66 -17.26
CA THR A 277 -10.69 -17.51 -16.19
C THR A 277 -10.31 -16.06 -16.01
N SER A 278 -9.86 -15.69 -14.81
CA SER A 278 -9.44 -14.35 -14.43
C SER A 278 -7.97 -14.36 -14.00
N ASN A 279 -7.25 -13.28 -14.26
CA ASN A 279 -5.89 -13.06 -13.73
C ASN A 279 -5.88 -12.56 -12.27
N THR A 280 -7.04 -12.33 -11.66
CA THR A 280 -7.16 -11.78 -10.31
C THR A 280 -7.81 -12.78 -9.36
N THR A 281 -7.51 -12.64 -8.07
CA THR A 281 -8.15 -13.38 -6.98
C THR A 281 -9.52 -12.81 -6.59
N ARG A 282 -9.91 -11.67 -7.17
CA ARG A 282 -11.11 -10.91 -6.79
C ARG A 282 -12.32 -11.16 -7.69
N TYR A 283 -12.11 -11.57 -8.93
CA TYR A 283 -13.19 -11.76 -9.91
C TYR A 283 -13.24 -13.18 -10.46
N LEU A 284 -14.46 -13.71 -10.53
CA LEU A 284 -14.81 -14.93 -11.25
C LEU A 284 -15.79 -14.58 -12.37
N PHE A 285 -15.72 -15.33 -13.46
CA PHE A 285 -16.60 -15.16 -14.60
C PHE A 285 -17.39 -16.43 -14.82
N SER A 286 -18.71 -16.34 -14.65
CA SER A 286 -19.60 -17.42 -15.07
C SER A 286 -19.96 -17.25 -16.53
N ALA A 287 -20.01 -18.35 -17.28
CA ALA A 287 -20.44 -18.37 -18.67
C ALA A 287 -21.53 -19.43 -18.86
N ALA A 288 -22.53 -19.11 -19.67
CA ALA A 288 -23.51 -20.09 -20.15
C ALA A 288 -23.05 -20.69 -21.48
N PRO A 289 -23.52 -21.89 -21.86
CA PRO A 289 -23.31 -22.40 -23.22
C PRO A 289 -23.81 -21.42 -24.28
N THR A 290 -23.17 -21.43 -25.44
CA THR A 290 -23.50 -20.45 -26.50
C THR A 290 -24.94 -20.57 -26.97
N THR A 291 -25.55 -19.43 -27.25
CA THR A 291 -26.87 -19.33 -27.91
C THR A 291 -26.71 -18.42 -29.11
N ASN A 292 -27.11 -18.88 -30.30
CA ASN A 292 -26.90 -18.19 -31.58
C ASN A 292 -25.44 -17.76 -31.80
N GLY A 293 -24.48 -18.56 -31.33
CA GLY A 293 -23.05 -18.22 -31.38
C GLY A 293 -22.61 -17.08 -30.46
N GLN A 294 -23.50 -16.53 -29.64
CA GLN A 294 -23.18 -15.51 -28.64
C GLN A 294 -22.35 -16.14 -27.51
N VAL A 295 -21.28 -15.45 -27.11
CA VAL A 295 -20.46 -15.80 -25.95
C VAL A 295 -20.62 -14.70 -24.93
N GLN A 296 -21.35 -15.01 -23.86
CA GLN A 296 -21.61 -14.09 -22.77
C GLN A 296 -20.96 -14.59 -21.49
N ILE A 297 -20.27 -13.70 -20.81
CA ILE A 297 -19.73 -13.94 -19.47
C ILE A 297 -20.30 -12.89 -18.50
N ILE A 298 -20.49 -13.28 -17.25
CA ILE A 298 -21.02 -12.43 -16.19
C ILE A 298 -19.97 -12.34 -15.08
N ALA A 299 -19.62 -11.12 -14.69
CA ALA A 299 -18.67 -10.89 -13.61
C ALA A 299 -19.34 -11.13 -12.25
N THR A 300 -18.70 -11.95 -11.44
CA THR A 300 -18.99 -12.12 -10.01
C THR A 300 -17.73 -11.76 -9.23
N GLN A 301 -17.91 -11.21 -8.03
CA GLN A 301 -16.81 -10.82 -7.17
C GLN A 301 -16.69 -11.80 -6.02
N ILE A 302 -15.48 -12.26 -5.73
CA ILE A 302 -15.18 -13.00 -4.51
C ILE A 302 -15.06 -11.96 -3.39
N PRO A 303 -15.88 -12.05 -2.32
CA PRO A 303 -15.77 -11.15 -1.18
C PRO A 303 -14.36 -11.17 -0.61
N LEU A 304 -13.80 -10.00 -0.29
CA LEU A 304 -12.43 -9.91 0.25
C LEU A 304 -12.27 -10.71 1.54
N ALA A 305 -13.35 -10.86 2.33
CA ALA A 305 -13.36 -11.65 3.55
C ALA A 305 -13.11 -13.14 3.27
N GLU A 306 -13.60 -13.65 2.13
CA GLU A 306 -13.32 -15.02 1.68
C GLU A 306 -11.89 -15.16 1.14
N VAL A 307 -11.40 -14.14 0.41
CA VAL A 307 -10.02 -14.12 -0.11
C VAL A 307 -9.01 -14.22 1.03
N VAL A 308 -9.19 -13.47 2.11
CA VAL A 308 -8.25 -13.44 3.25
C VAL A 308 -8.51 -14.52 4.30
N ALA A 309 -9.62 -15.27 4.23
CA ALA A 309 -9.96 -16.31 5.21
C ALA A 309 -8.85 -17.35 5.46
N PRO A 310 -8.05 -17.78 4.45
CA PRO A 310 -6.94 -18.71 4.67
C PRO A 310 -5.73 -18.09 5.38
N VAL A 311 -5.65 -16.76 5.49
CA VAL A 311 -4.51 -16.03 6.05
C VAL A 311 -4.77 -15.70 7.51
N SER A 312 -3.84 -16.05 8.40
CA SER A 312 -3.94 -15.74 9.83
C SER A 312 -3.63 -14.25 10.11
N ASN A 313 -4.60 -13.38 9.84
CA ASN A 313 -4.51 -11.94 10.11
C ASN A 313 -5.75 -11.45 10.91
N PRO A 314 -5.57 -10.81 12.08
CA PRO A 314 -6.70 -10.40 12.93
C PRO A 314 -7.45 -9.17 12.43
N THR A 315 -6.90 -8.39 11.50
CA THR A 315 -7.44 -7.08 11.08
C THR A 315 -7.98 -7.11 9.66
N ALA A 316 -7.37 -7.85 8.74
CA ALA A 316 -7.82 -7.94 7.36
C ALA A 316 -9.29 -8.35 7.20
N PRO A 317 -9.83 -9.36 7.93
CA PRO A 317 -11.26 -9.73 7.84
C PRO A 317 -12.22 -8.62 8.31
N VAL A 318 -11.77 -7.71 9.17
CA VAL A 318 -12.56 -6.57 9.65
C VAL A 318 -12.65 -5.48 8.57
N ILE A 319 -11.55 -5.26 7.85
CA ILE A 319 -11.45 -4.21 6.81
C ILE A 319 -12.01 -4.67 5.46
N ALA A 320 -11.91 -5.96 5.15
CA ALA A 320 -12.40 -6.55 3.91
C ALA A 320 -13.83 -6.12 3.50
N PRO A 321 -14.87 -6.28 4.34
CA PRO A 321 -16.23 -5.87 3.97
C PRO A 321 -16.39 -4.35 3.82
N ILE A 322 -15.53 -3.56 4.48
CA ILE A 322 -15.54 -2.09 4.36
C ILE A 322 -15.05 -1.68 2.98
N VAL A 323 -13.95 -2.28 2.52
CA VAL A 323 -13.39 -2.02 1.20
C VAL A 323 -14.33 -2.49 0.09
N ASP A 324 -14.99 -3.64 0.24
CA ASP A 324 -15.98 -4.10 -0.75
C ASP A 324 -17.22 -3.19 -0.82
N ALA A 325 -17.55 -2.49 0.27
CA ALA A 325 -18.65 -1.54 0.32
C ALA A 325 -18.27 -0.11 -0.14
N LEU A 326 -17.02 0.13 -0.52
CA LEU A 326 -16.61 1.44 -1.03
C LEU A 326 -17.30 1.75 -2.36
N PRO A 327 -17.83 2.97 -2.55
CA PRO A 327 -18.46 3.35 -3.81
C PRO A 327 -17.40 3.44 -4.92
N LEU A 328 -17.75 3.13 -6.17
CA LEU A 328 -16.86 3.31 -7.33
C LEU A 328 -16.87 4.77 -7.78
N THR A 329 -15.96 5.58 -7.24
CA THR A 329 -15.82 7.01 -7.54
C THR A 329 -14.38 7.33 -7.93
N PRO A 330 -14.08 8.46 -8.59
CA PRO A 330 -12.70 8.85 -8.90
C PRO A 330 -11.77 8.86 -7.68
N ALA A 331 -12.29 9.13 -6.47
CA ALA A 331 -11.51 9.14 -5.23
C ALA A 331 -11.15 7.74 -4.69
N THR A 332 -11.95 6.72 -4.99
CA THR A 332 -11.79 5.35 -4.47
C THR A 332 -11.26 4.36 -5.50
N VAL A 333 -11.42 4.66 -6.79
CA VAL A 333 -10.95 3.81 -7.91
C VAL A 333 -9.47 3.43 -7.78
N PRO A 334 -8.51 4.33 -7.45
CA PRO A 334 -7.11 3.93 -7.31
C PRO A 334 -6.88 2.83 -6.26
N LEU A 335 -7.53 2.95 -5.09
CA LEU A 335 -7.44 1.95 -4.02
C LEU A 335 -8.07 0.62 -4.44
N LEU A 336 -9.26 0.66 -5.03
CA LEU A 336 -9.98 -0.53 -5.46
C LEU A 336 -9.27 -1.24 -6.62
N THR A 337 -8.68 -0.52 -7.56
CA THR A 337 -7.84 -1.07 -8.62
C THR A 337 -6.61 -1.76 -8.03
N ALA A 338 -5.87 -1.08 -7.15
CA ALA A 338 -4.68 -1.64 -6.53
C ALA A 338 -4.97 -2.96 -5.80
N ILE A 339 -6.03 -3.00 -4.98
CA ILE A 339 -6.45 -4.22 -4.26
C ILE A 339 -6.88 -5.33 -5.23
N THR A 340 -7.57 -4.99 -6.32
CA THR A 340 -8.02 -5.96 -7.33
C THR A 340 -6.86 -6.65 -8.04
N LEU A 341 -5.75 -5.94 -8.24
CA LEU A 341 -4.57 -6.43 -8.97
C LEU A 341 -3.56 -7.15 -8.08
N LEU A 342 -3.84 -7.33 -6.78
CA LEU A 342 -2.95 -8.07 -5.90
C LEU A 342 -2.95 -9.57 -6.25
N PRO A 343 -1.76 -10.20 -6.28
CA PRO A 343 -1.59 -11.52 -6.88
C PRO A 343 -2.12 -12.67 -6.01
N ASP A 344 -2.14 -12.51 -4.69
CA ASP A 344 -2.45 -13.58 -3.75
C ASP A 344 -3.13 -13.08 -2.46
N ALA A 345 -3.71 -14.02 -1.71
CA ALA A 345 -4.44 -13.73 -0.47
C ALA A 345 -3.59 -13.08 0.63
N ALA A 346 -2.28 -13.38 0.71
CA ALA A 346 -1.40 -12.80 1.72
C ALA A 346 -1.15 -11.33 1.41
N SER A 347 -0.85 -11.01 0.15
CA SER A 347 -0.72 -9.64 -0.35
C SER A 347 -1.99 -8.81 -0.10
N VAL A 348 -3.17 -9.40 -0.31
CA VAL A 348 -4.47 -8.76 -0.01
C VAL A 348 -4.62 -8.53 1.50
N ALA A 349 -4.35 -9.53 2.33
CA ALA A 349 -4.48 -9.40 3.78
C ALA A 349 -3.54 -8.31 4.35
N ASP A 350 -2.30 -8.26 3.87
CA ASP A 350 -1.32 -7.26 4.28
C ASP A 350 -1.74 -5.85 3.83
N ALA A 351 -2.24 -5.69 2.60
CA ALA A 351 -2.77 -4.42 2.12
C ALA A 351 -3.96 -3.95 2.97
N LEU A 352 -4.93 -4.83 3.24
CA LEU A 352 -6.10 -4.50 4.07
C LEU A 352 -5.71 -4.16 5.51
N ALA A 353 -4.72 -4.85 6.09
CA ALA A 353 -4.23 -4.56 7.43
C ALA A 353 -3.58 -3.17 7.55
N GLN A 354 -3.03 -2.61 6.47
CA GLN A 354 -2.47 -1.26 6.46
C GLN A 354 -3.53 -0.15 6.39
N LEU A 355 -4.77 -0.45 5.99
CA LEU A 355 -5.84 0.54 5.79
C LEU A 355 -6.59 0.94 7.07
N GLN A 356 -6.34 0.27 8.19
CA GLN A 356 -6.87 0.65 9.49
C GLN A 356 -6.07 1.81 10.13
N PRO A 357 -6.58 2.46 11.20
CA PRO A 357 -5.79 3.40 12.02
C PRO A 357 -4.44 2.80 12.43
N GLY A 358 -3.38 3.61 12.36
CA GLY A 358 -2.02 3.15 12.66
C GLY A 358 -1.85 2.75 14.12
N ALA A 359 -0.94 1.80 14.39
CA ALA A 359 -0.69 1.30 15.74
C ALA A 359 -0.34 2.41 16.75
N VAL A 360 0.35 3.47 16.31
CA VAL A 360 0.69 4.61 17.16
C VAL A 360 -0.53 5.47 17.52
N SER A 361 -1.55 5.56 16.65
CA SER A 361 -2.81 6.27 16.96
C SER A 361 -3.54 5.53 18.07
N LEU A 362 -3.75 4.23 17.87
CA LEU A 362 -4.36 3.32 18.85
C LEU A 362 -3.58 3.25 20.18
N ALA A 363 -2.28 3.56 20.18
CA ALA A 363 -1.44 3.61 21.38
C ALA A 363 -1.39 4.99 22.06
N SER A 364 -1.75 6.06 21.35
CA SER A 364 -1.59 7.44 21.82
C SER A 364 -2.33 7.74 23.14
N PRO A 365 -3.58 7.30 23.36
CA PRO A 365 -4.25 7.50 24.66
C PRO A 365 -3.49 6.82 25.82
N GLN A 366 -2.97 5.61 25.58
CA GLN A 366 -2.22 4.85 26.59
C GLN A 366 -0.87 5.51 26.91
N ALA A 367 -0.20 6.07 25.90
CA ALA A 367 1.06 6.80 26.07
C ALA A 367 0.88 8.09 26.87
N SER A 368 -0.14 8.91 26.54
CA SER A 368 -0.49 10.11 27.31
C SER A 368 -0.83 9.80 28.77
N TYR A 369 -1.55 8.69 29.00
CA TYR A 369 -1.83 8.22 30.35
C TYR A 369 -0.55 7.87 31.14
N ARG A 370 0.40 7.16 30.51
CA ARG A 370 1.68 6.79 31.13
C ARG A 370 2.55 8.00 31.44
N VAL A 371 2.63 9.00 30.55
CA VAL A 371 3.35 10.25 30.83
C VAL A 371 2.84 10.91 32.11
N THR A 372 1.51 10.96 32.29
CA THR A 372 0.91 11.47 33.53
C THR A 372 1.29 10.65 34.76
N GLN A 373 1.38 9.33 34.62
CA GLN A 373 1.80 8.41 35.68
C GLN A 373 3.27 8.64 36.09
N GLN A 374 4.18 8.90 35.14
CA GLN A 374 5.60 9.11 35.45
C GLN A 374 5.86 10.31 36.34
N PHE A 375 5.07 11.38 36.18
CA PHE A 375 5.15 12.53 37.08
C PHE A 375 4.60 12.25 38.48
N GLN A 376 3.81 11.20 38.69
CA GLN A 376 3.38 10.80 40.03
C GLN A 376 4.54 10.25 40.84
N GLY A 377 5.45 9.49 40.22
CA GLY A 377 6.69 9.04 40.85
C GLY A 377 7.51 10.22 41.36
N LEU A 378 7.79 11.19 40.47
CA LEU A 378 8.47 12.45 40.82
C LEU A 378 7.80 13.20 41.98
N TRP A 379 6.47 13.30 41.93
CA TRP A 379 5.71 13.99 42.96
C TRP A 379 5.70 13.25 44.29
N ALA A 380 5.47 11.93 44.30
CA ALA A 380 5.49 11.13 45.52
C ALA A 380 6.86 11.19 46.19
N GLU A 381 7.94 11.13 45.40
CA GLU A 381 9.31 11.27 45.86
C GLU A 381 9.59 12.68 46.43
N HIS A 382 9.01 13.73 45.82
CA HIS A 382 9.07 15.09 46.38
C HIS A 382 8.38 15.18 47.73
N MET A 383 7.14 14.69 47.81
CA MET A 383 6.33 14.79 49.02
C MET A 383 6.90 13.98 50.19
N ASP A 384 7.65 12.92 49.90
CA ASP A 384 8.43 12.17 50.90
C ASP A 384 9.68 12.95 51.36
N ALA A 385 10.41 13.59 50.43
CA ALA A 385 11.61 14.36 50.74
C ALA A 385 11.35 15.60 51.61
N ILE A 386 10.17 16.21 51.50
CA ILE A 386 9.77 17.37 52.31
C ILE A 386 9.19 16.96 53.68
N GLN A 387 9.06 15.67 53.97
CA GLN A 387 8.69 15.23 55.31
C GLN A 387 9.90 15.35 56.24
N PRO A 388 9.76 15.96 57.42
CA PRO A 388 10.82 16.02 58.40
C PRO A 388 11.12 14.59 58.82
N ALA A 389 12.38 14.15 58.65
CA ALA A 389 12.88 13.05 59.44
C ALA A 389 12.72 13.45 60.90
N CYS A 390 12.05 12.63 61.73
CA CYS A 390 12.00 12.88 63.16
C CYS A 390 13.46 12.94 63.65
N ASP A 391 13.88 14.10 64.17
CA ASP A 391 15.26 14.36 64.56
C ASP A 391 15.60 13.46 65.76
N GLN A 392 16.17 12.27 65.52
CA GLN A 392 16.65 11.36 66.57
C GLN A 392 18.00 11.81 67.12
N ARG A 393 18.17 13.09 67.42
CA ARG A 393 19.35 13.60 68.13
C ARG A 393 19.19 13.40 69.63
N ASP A 394 19.32 12.16 70.08
CA ASP A 394 20.01 11.85 71.34
C ASP A 394 20.49 10.38 71.36
N PRO A 395 21.76 10.09 71.02
CA PRO A 395 22.32 8.75 71.12
C PRO A 395 22.78 8.37 72.54
N THR A 396 22.59 9.21 73.57
CA THR A 396 23.31 9.05 74.85
C THR A 396 22.49 8.84 76.12
N ASP A 397 21.16 8.79 76.07
CA ASP A 397 20.36 8.52 77.29
C ASP A 397 19.50 7.25 77.21
N GLU A 398 20.06 6.14 77.70
CA GLU A 398 19.37 4.84 77.81
C GLU A 398 18.19 4.85 78.80
N ARG A 399 17.96 5.94 79.55
CA ARG A 399 16.91 6.02 80.58
C ARG A 399 15.57 6.60 80.13
N ASN A 400 15.43 7.05 78.88
CA ASN A 400 14.17 7.65 78.39
C ASN A 400 13.42 6.77 77.39
N ARG A 401 13.14 5.51 77.78
CA ARG A 401 12.34 4.54 77.00
C ARG A 401 10.83 4.79 77.04
N SER A 402 10.41 6.04 77.15
CA SER A 402 9.00 6.43 77.25
C SER A 402 8.60 7.36 76.09
N ARG A 403 7.79 6.77 75.19
CA ARG A 403 6.90 7.32 74.14
C ARG A 403 7.36 7.09 72.70
N ARG A 404 7.04 5.89 72.21
CA ARG A 404 6.96 5.56 70.78
C ARG A 404 5.66 6.03 70.11
N ASP A 405 4.77 6.73 70.82
CA ASP A 405 3.42 7.08 70.34
C ASP A 405 3.10 8.59 70.30
N ASP A 406 4.05 9.48 70.63
CA ASP A 406 3.81 10.92 70.56
C ASP A 406 4.15 11.48 69.16
N ALA A 407 3.13 11.56 68.29
CA ALA A 407 3.19 12.28 67.01
C ALA A 407 3.59 13.77 67.14
N ALA A 408 3.65 14.31 68.37
CA ALA A 408 4.04 15.68 68.68
C ALA A 408 5.57 15.93 68.65
N ALA A 409 6.41 14.89 68.70
CA ALA A 409 7.87 15.05 68.69
C ALA A 409 8.48 15.21 67.28
N CYS A 410 7.69 15.07 66.21
CA CYS A 410 8.16 15.15 64.81
C CYS A 410 7.84 16.52 64.16
N GLN A 411 8.01 17.63 64.89
CA GLN A 411 7.58 18.96 64.44
C GLN A 411 8.73 19.97 64.48
N SER A 412 9.32 20.27 63.31
CA SER A 412 10.20 21.43 63.15
C SER A 412 9.38 22.71 63.16
N ASP A 413 9.77 23.71 63.96
CA ASP A 413 8.89 24.84 64.30
C ASP A 413 8.53 25.81 63.15
N LYS A 414 9.18 25.78 61.98
CA LYS A 414 8.74 26.55 60.79
C LYS A 414 9.14 25.87 59.47
N ARG A 415 8.19 25.21 58.80
CA ARG A 415 8.38 24.84 57.38
C ARG A 415 8.27 26.09 56.52
N ARG A 416 9.17 26.24 55.56
CA ARG A 416 9.15 27.35 54.59
C ARG A 416 8.53 26.89 53.29
N PRO A 417 7.91 27.80 52.52
CA PRO A 417 7.58 27.52 51.13
C PRO A 417 8.81 27.01 50.38
N GLN A 418 8.62 26.04 49.50
CA GLN A 418 9.70 25.47 48.70
C GLN A 418 9.36 25.57 47.23
N VAL A 419 10.38 25.78 46.41
CA VAL A 419 10.29 25.65 44.96
C VAL A 419 11.08 24.43 44.56
N TRP A 420 10.49 23.62 43.70
CA TRP A 420 11.14 22.42 43.20
C TRP A 420 10.95 22.28 41.69
N GLY A 421 11.91 21.59 41.10
CA GLY A 421 11.90 21.24 39.70
C GLY A 421 12.33 19.80 39.52
N ALA A 422 11.75 19.14 38.53
CA ALA A 422 12.13 17.79 38.16
C ALA A 422 12.17 17.62 36.66
N ALA A 423 13.03 16.71 36.20
CA ALA A 423 13.09 16.25 34.83
C ALA A 423 13.03 14.72 34.81
N PHE A 424 12.43 14.17 33.76
CA PHE A 424 12.40 12.73 33.54
C PHE A 424 12.69 12.39 32.08
N GLY A 425 13.24 11.19 31.89
CA GLY A 425 13.34 10.51 30.60
C GLY A 425 12.83 9.08 30.75
N TYR A 426 12.13 8.60 29.74
CA TYR A 426 11.48 7.29 29.74
C TYR A 426 11.59 6.67 28.35
N ALA A 427 11.87 5.37 28.30
CA ALA A 427 11.92 4.59 27.08
C ALA A 427 11.28 3.23 27.31
N GLY A 428 10.27 2.90 26.50
CA GLY A 428 9.46 1.71 26.63
C GLY A 428 9.24 0.98 25.31
N THR A 429 8.97 -0.32 25.40
CA THR A 429 8.58 -1.15 24.27
C THR A 429 7.39 -2.02 24.66
N GLN A 430 6.29 -1.86 23.94
CA GLN A 430 5.14 -2.76 23.94
C GLN A 430 5.27 -3.71 22.75
N ARG A 431 5.44 -5.01 23.02
CA ARG A 431 5.48 -6.03 21.97
C ARG A 431 4.08 -6.24 21.39
N GLY A 432 4.05 -6.60 20.10
CA GLY A 432 2.85 -7.08 19.43
C GLY A 432 2.31 -8.36 20.08
N ARG A 433 1.01 -8.59 19.93
CA ARG A 433 0.33 -9.75 20.53
C ARG A 433 -0.87 -10.15 19.69
N GLN A 434 -1.04 -11.45 19.43
CA GLN A 434 -2.18 -12.00 18.67
C GLN A 434 -2.34 -11.34 17.28
N GLY A 435 -1.23 -11.02 16.61
CA GLY A 435 -1.21 -10.37 15.30
C GLY A 435 -1.47 -8.86 15.30
N TYR A 436 -1.72 -8.25 16.47
CA TYR A 436 -1.71 -6.80 16.61
C TYR A 436 -0.29 -6.29 16.77
N GLU A 437 0.03 -5.22 16.04
CA GLU A 437 1.33 -4.56 16.05
C GLU A 437 1.66 -3.97 17.43
N GLY A 438 2.95 -4.03 17.80
CA GLY A 438 3.47 -3.33 18.97
C GLY A 438 4.01 -1.93 18.64
N TYR A 439 4.56 -1.25 19.64
CA TYR A 439 5.14 0.08 19.47
C TYR A 439 6.24 0.34 20.50
N THR A 440 7.11 1.30 20.20
CA THR A 440 7.99 1.94 21.18
C THR A 440 7.42 3.28 21.61
N ASP A 441 7.65 3.65 22.87
CA ASP A 441 7.18 4.91 23.46
C ASP A 441 8.33 5.53 24.24
N ASN A 442 8.81 6.66 23.74
CA ASN A 442 9.92 7.40 24.33
C ASN A 442 9.43 8.78 24.74
N SER A 443 9.62 9.14 26.00
CA SER A 443 9.11 10.38 26.56
C SER A 443 10.17 11.10 27.35
N GLN A 444 10.11 12.42 27.33
CA GLN A 444 10.91 13.28 28.19
C GLN A 444 10.09 14.48 28.62
N GLY A 445 10.38 15.01 29.79
CA GLY A 445 9.67 16.18 30.26
C GLY A 445 10.24 16.76 31.53
N ALA A 446 9.64 17.86 31.93
CA ALA A 446 9.99 18.58 33.15
C ALA A 446 8.75 19.09 33.86
N MET A 447 8.88 19.26 35.17
CA MET A 447 7.87 19.81 36.05
C MET A 447 8.51 20.87 36.94
N LEU A 448 7.76 21.93 37.19
CA LEU A 448 8.08 22.96 38.18
C LEU A 448 6.92 23.05 39.14
N GLY A 449 7.21 23.13 40.44
CA GLY A 449 6.21 23.19 41.49
C GLY A 449 6.61 24.12 42.63
N VAL A 450 5.60 24.57 43.35
CA VAL A 450 5.74 25.38 44.56
C VAL A 450 4.86 24.81 45.67
N ASP A 451 5.46 24.71 46.85
CA ASP A 451 4.82 24.19 48.05
C ASP A 451 4.51 25.30 49.05
N PHE A 452 3.35 25.18 49.68
CA PHE A 452 2.87 26.04 50.74
C PHE A 452 2.57 25.18 51.97
N PRO A 453 3.40 25.23 53.02
CA PRO A 453 3.09 24.56 54.28
C PRO A 453 1.89 25.26 54.94
N LEU A 454 0.76 24.55 55.03
CA LEU A 454 -0.47 25.05 55.64
C LEU A 454 -0.51 24.76 57.15
N SER A 455 0.15 23.69 57.57
CA SER A 455 0.36 23.33 58.97
C SER A 455 1.67 22.55 59.12
N GLN A 456 2.00 22.07 60.31
CA GLN A 456 3.17 21.21 60.52
C GLN A 456 3.07 19.86 59.82
N ALA A 457 1.84 19.38 59.56
CA ALA A 457 1.56 18.09 58.91
C ALA A 457 0.99 18.24 57.49
N THR A 458 0.54 19.42 57.09
CA THR A 458 -0.19 19.63 55.83
C THR A 458 0.58 20.57 54.90
N THR A 459 0.80 20.13 53.67
CA THR A 459 1.39 20.94 52.59
C THR A 459 0.49 20.90 51.38
N ALA A 460 0.15 22.07 50.84
CA ALA A 460 -0.52 22.19 49.55
C ALA A 460 0.46 22.73 48.53
N GLY A 461 0.27 22.42 47.25
CA GLY A 461 1.11 22.97 46.21
C GLY A 461 0.46 22.94 44.85
N VAL A 462 1.10 23.66 43.93
CA VAL A 462 0.70 23.72 42.53
C VAL A 462 1.94 23.56 41.66
N GLY A 463 1.75 22.99 40.49
CA GLY A 463 2.84 22.81 39.54
C GLY A 463 2.36 22.78 38.10
N VAL A 464 3.28 23.08 37.20
CA VAL A 464 3.10 22.96 35.76
C VAL A 464 4.10 21.96 35.22
N ARG A 465 3.68 21.18 34.23
CA ARG A 465 4.52 20.16 33.60
C ARG A 465 4.36 20.20 32.09
N TYR A 466 5.48 19.93 31.42
CA TYR A 466 5.57 19.77 29.98
C TYR A 466 6.26 18.45 29.67
N ALA A 467 5.69 17.70 28.74
CA ALA A 467 6.32 16.49 28.24
C ALA A 467 6.15 16.37 26.73
N ARG A 468 7.12 15.72 26.11
CA ARG A 468 7.08 15.32 24.71
C ARG A 468 7.29 13.81 24.63
N SER A 469 6.42 13.15 23.88
CA SER A 469 6.54 11.72 23.59
C SER A 469 6.63 11.49 22.09
N THR A 470 7.43 10.50 21.71
CA THR A 470 7.51 9.96 20.36
C THR A 470 7.15 8.48 20.40
N LEU A 471 6.23 8.11 19.52
CA LEU A 471 5.73 6.75 19.34
C LEU A 471 6.13 6.27 17.95
N ASP A 472 6.69 5.07 17.85
CA ASP A 472 7.01 4.43 16.59
C ASP A 472 6.41 3.02 16.58
N GLY A 473 5.73 2.65 15.48
CA GLY A 473 5.27 1.28 15.23
C GLY A 473 6.45 0.33 15.06
N LEU A 474 6.31 -0.93 15.49
CA LEU A 474 7.38 -1.92 15.36
C LEU A 474 7.49 -2.52 13.95
N ASP A 475 6.36 -2.66 13.25
CA ASP A 475 6.27 -3.35 11.95
C ASP A 475 5.75 -2.42 10.84
N SER A 476 4.96 -1.40 11.17
CA SER A 476 4.45 -0.41 10.24
C SER A 476 5.30 0.86 10.23
N ALA A 477 5.31 1.55 9.09
CA ALA A 477 5.86 2.90 8.98
C ALA A 477 4.86 3.92 9.56
N SER A 478 4.55 3.76 10.85
CA SER A 478 3.68 4.64 11.62
C SER A 478 4.45 5.35 12.73
N ARG A 479 4.24 6.66 12.86
CA ARG A 479 4.88 7.51 13.86
C ARG A 479 3.89 8.48 14.46
N GLY A 480 3.95 8.65 15.78
CA GLY A 480 3.17 9.61 16.54
C GLY A 480 4.06 10.52 17.39
N HIS A 481 3.62 11.75 17.60
CA HIS A 481 4.21 12.67 18.58
C HIS A 481 3.11 13.23 19.46
N ILE A 482 3.40 13.35 20.74
CA ILE A 482 2.48 13.91 21.75
C ILE A 482 3.22 15.04 22.45
N ARG A 483 2.57 16.20 22.57
CA ARG A 483 3.02 17.30 23.42
C ARG A 483 1.97 17.53 24.50
N SER A 484 2.34 17.28 25.75
CA SER A 484 1.46 17.38 26.90
C SER A 484 1.80 18.60 27.74
N TYR A 485 0.81 19.47 27.96
CA TYR A 485 0.88 20.63 28.85
C TYR A 485 -0.11 20.45 29.97
N GLN A 486 0.35 20.42 31.22
CA GLN A 486 -0.53 20.01 32.30
C GLN A 486 -0.30 20.85 33.56
N ALA A 487 -1.38 21.15 34.25
CA ALA A 487 -1.41 21.87 35.51
C ALA A 487 -1.86 20.92 36.62
N THR A 488 -1.13 20.92 37.72
CA THR A 488 -1.36 20.03 38.86
C THR A 488 -1.59 20.84 40.11
N ALA A 489 -2.63 20.50 40.86
CA ALA A 489 -2.83 20.95 42.24
C ALA A 489 -2.74 19.73 43.15
N TYR A 490 -2.03 19.86 44.27
CA TYR A 490 -1.77 18.72 45.14
C TYR A 490 -1.79 19.09 46.63
N LEU A 491 -2.04 18.07 47.45
CA LEU A 491 -2.13 18.14 48.89
C LEU A 491 -1.42 16.94 49.50
N GLY A 492 -0.60 17.16 50.51
CA GLY A 492 -0.05 16.11 51.36
C GLY A 492 -0.39 16.36 52.81
N TYR A 493 -0.68 15.27 53.52
CA TYR A 493 -0.96 15.25 54.94
C TYR A 493 -0.16 14.12 55.59
N ALA A 494 0.68 14.47 56.55
CA ALA A 494 1.68 13.60 57.14
C ALA A 494 1.77 13.75 58.67
N PRO A 495 0.81 13.20 59.43
CA PRO A 495 0.84 13.20 60.89
C PRO A 495 1.76 12.08 61.42
N GLY A 496 3.02 12.41 61.67
CA GLY A 496 3.99 11.46 62.24
C GLY A 496 4.42 10.39 61.21
N PRO A 497 4.32 9.08 61.51
CA PRO A 497 4.78 8.02 60.61
C PRO A 497 3.82 7.74 59.45
N TRP A 498 2.57 8.20 59.51
CA TRP A 498 1.60 7.97 58.43
C TRP A 498 1.55 9.15 57.48
N PHE A 499 1.30 8.88 56.19
CA PHE A 499 1.05 9.92 55.20
C PHE A 499 -0.09 9.57 54.25
N ALA A 500 -0.72 10.62 53.73
CA ALA A 500 -1.60 10.58 52.59
C ALA A 500 -1.36 11.79 51.68
N HIS A 501 -1.38 11.54 50.37
CA HIS A 501 -1.25 12.56 49.36
C HIS A 501 -2.38 12.42 48.34
N ALA A 502 -2.85 13.55 47.83
CA ALA A 502 -3.80 13.61 46.73
C ALA A 502 -3.37 14.66 45.70
N ALA A 503 -3.66 14.41 44.43
CA ALA A 503 -3.41 15.36 43.36
C ALA A 503 -4.53 15.34 42.32
N LEU A 504 -4.82 16.52 41.77
CA LEU A 504 -5.69 16.72 40.61
C LEU A 504 -4.87 17.33 39.49
N VAL A 505 -5.00 16.76 38.29
CA VAL A 505 -4.28 17.22 37.11
C VAL A 505 -5.27 17.50 35.99
N TYR A 506 -5.15 18.67 35.38
CA TYR A 506 -5.72 18.99 34.08
C TYR A 506 -4.62 19.03 33.03
N GLY A 507 -4.84 18.37 31.89
CA GLY A 507 -3.88 18.31 30.79
C GLY A 507 -4.50 18.63 29.44
N LEU A 508 -3.72 19.32 28.62
CA LEU A 508 -3.92 19.52 27.19
C LEU A 508 -2.86 18.72 26.45
N ASP A 509 -3.29 17.88 25.52
CA ASP A 509 -2.38 17.03 24.74
C ASP A 509 -2.57 17.31 23.25
N ASP A 510 -1.52 17.78 22.59
CA ASP A 510 -1.48 17.91 21.13
C ASP A 510 -0.87 16.64 20.52
N TYR A 511 -1.63 15.99 19.65
CA TYR A 511 -1.26 14.77 18.96
C TYR A 511 -0.99 15.08 17.48
N SER A 512 0.13 14.58 16.98
CA SER A 512 0.36 14.47 15.55
C SER A 512 0.73 13.03 15.20
N SER A 513 0.13 12.50 14.16
CA SER A 513 0.35 11.12 13.74
C SER A 513 0.51 11.01 12.23
N SER A 514 1.26 10.00 11.82
CA SER A 514 1.43 9.64 10.43
C SER A 514 1.47 8.12 10.29
N ARG A 515 0.87 7.60 9.22
CA ARG A 515 1.01 6.21 8.79
C ARG A 515 1.19 6.17 7.29
N ARG A 516 2.18 5.39 6.83
CA ARG A 516 2.37 5.11 5.42
C ARG A 516 1.64 3.81 5.06
N VAL A 517 0.86 3.86 3.99
CA VAL A 517 0.21 2.71 3.37
C VAL A 517 0.93 2.45 2.06
N ALA A 518 1.61 1.31 1.97
CA ALA A 518 2.45 0.95 0.83
C ALA A 518 2.23 -0.51 0.42
N PHE A 519 1.68 -0.69 -0.77
CA PHE A 519 1.52 -1.97 -1.47
C PHE A 519 1.41 -1.71 -2.98
N PRO A 520 1.56 -2.70 -3.88
CA PRO A 520 1.55 -2.46 -5.32
C PRO A 520 0.37 -1.60 -5.78
N GLY A 521 0.67 -0.45 -6.40
CA GLY A 521 -0.33 0.53 -6.86
C GLY A 521 -0.70 1.64 -5.86
N ILE A 522 -0.25 1.55 -4.60
CA ILE A 522 -0.50 2.55 -3.54
C ILE A 522 0.80 2.83 -2.76
N ASP A 523 1.19 4.09 -2.67
CA ASP A 523 2.24 4.56 -1.76
C ASP A 523 1.84 5.94 -1.22
N GLU A 524 1.12 5.92 -0.11
CA GLU A 524 0.42 7.09 0.42
C GLU A 524 0.76 7.28 1.90
N THR A 525 0.83 8.54 2.36
CA THR A 525 1.07 8.85 3.77
C THR A 525 -0.06 9.66 4.35
N ALA A 526 -0.92 9.00 5.13
CA ALA A 526 -1.98 9.64 5.88
C ALA A 526 -1.39 10.30 7.14
N ARG A 527 -1.82 11.53 7.41
CA ARG A 527 -1.41 12.34 8.56
C ARG A 527 -2.61 12.89 9.30
N ALA A 528 -2.51 13.08 10.59
CA ALA A 528 -3.54 13.73 11.38
C ALA A 528 -2.92 14.58 12.49
N ASP A 529 -3.55 15.72 12.77
CA ASP A 529 -3.25 16.60 13.90
C ASP A 529 -4.55 16.85 14.67
N TYR A 530 -4.53 16.65 15.98
CA TYR A 530 -5.69 16.82 16.86
C TYR A 530 -5.27 17.09 18.30
N SER A 531 -6.14 17.73 19.09
CA SER A 531 -5.83 18.09 20.48
C SER A 531 -6.89 17.55 21.43
N GLY A 532 -6.47 16.89 22.51
CA GLY A 532 -7.34 16.29 23.51
C GLY A 532 -7.19 16.92 24.89
N HIS A 533 -8.14 16.61 25.77
CA HIS A 533 -8.12 17.03 27.16
C HIS A 533 -8.06 15.80 28.08
N GLN A 534 -7.28 15.88 29.16
CA GLN A 534 -7.24 14.84 30.19
C GLN A 534 -7.44 15.41 31.59
N TYR A 535 -8.14 14.62 32.41
CA TYR A 535 -8.42 14.91 33.81
C TYR A 535 -7.97 13.71 34.63
N THR A 536 -7.01 13.91 35.52
CA THR A 536 -6.47 12.85 36.37
C THR A 536 -6.66 13.18 37.84
N ALA A 537 -7.14 12.21 38.60
CA ALA A 537 -7.13 12.22 40.05
C ALA A 537 -6.19 11.11 40.55
N PHE A 538 -5.34 11.45 41.50
CA PHE A 538 -4.37 10.54 42.10
C PHE A 538 -4.45 10.60 43.62
N GLY A 539 -4.29 9.44 44.25
CA GLY A 539 -4.18 9.30 45.70
C GLY A 539 -3.09 8.30 46.07
N ALA A 540 -2.32 8.60 47.09
CA ALA A 540 -1.29 7.74 47.65
C ALA A 540 -1.32 7.79 49.18
N THR A 541 -1.04 6.67 49.84
CA THR A 541 -0.87 6.60 51.29
C THR A 541 0.20 5.59 51.67
N GLY A 542 0.80 5.76 52.83
CA GLY A 542 1.83 4.85 53.32
C GLY A 542 2.13 5.07 54.79
N TYR A 543 3.01 4.23 55.33
CA TYR A 543 3.41 4.28 56.74
C TYR A 543 4.90 4.01 56.87
N HIS A 544 5.62 4.86 57.59
CA HIS A 544 7.05 4.75 57.85
C HIS A 544 7.32 3.86 59.08
N PHE A 545 7.80 2.64 58.84
CA PHE A 545 8.32 1.77 59.88
C PHE A 545 9.80 2.07 60.11
N TYR A 546 10.08 2.83 61.17
CA TYR A 546 11.43 3.10 61.64
C TYR A 546 12.03 1.84 62.28
N VAL A 547 13.13 1.35 61.73
CA VAL A 547 13.87 0.22 62.28
C VAL A 547 14.67 0.70 63.50
N GLY A 548 14.86 -0.17 64.49
CA GLY A 548 15.53 0.17 65.76
C GLY A 548 17.01 0.57 65.65
N ASP A 549 17.56 0.68 64.44
CA ASP A 549 18.92 1.19 64.16
C ASP A 549 18.98 2.72 64.00
N GLY A 550 17.82 3.39 64.04
CA GLY A 550 17.68 4.85 63.97
C GLY A 550 17.99 5.46 62.62
N ARG A 551 18.20 4.64 61.57
CA ARG A 551 18.64 5.11 60.24
C ARG A 551 17.92 4.45 59.09
N SER A 552 17.33 3.27 59.30
CA SER A 552 16.63 2.53 58.27
C SER A 552 15.12 2.67 58.40
N VAL A 553 14.45 2.88 57.27
CA VAL A 553 12.98 3.04 57.20
C VAL A 553 12.41 2.11 56.14
N ILE A 554 11.37 1.37 56.51
CA ILE A 554 10.56 0.58 55.59
C ILE A 554 9.22 1.27 55.42
N THR A 555 8.82 1.54 54.18
CA THR A 555 7.61 2.28 53.85
C THR A 555 6.75 1.48 52.88
N PRO A 556 5.79 0.67 53.35
CA PRO A 556 4.72 0.19 52.49
C PRO A 556 3.85 1.35 52.00
N THR A 557 3.44 1.26 50.74
CA THR A 557 2.64 2.27 50.05
C THR A 557 1.47 1.63 49.32
N ALA A 558 0.39 2.40 49.18
CA ALA A 558 -0.75 2.07 48.33
C ALA A 558 -1.13 3.31 47.51
N THR A 559 -1.45 3.10 46.24
CA THR A 559 -1.76 4.18 45.28
C THR A 559 -3.01 3.86 44.47
N VAL A 560 -3.69 4.91 44.01
CA VAL A 560 -4.81 4.82 43.07
C VAL A 560 -4.78 6.00 42.11
N GLN A 561 -4.96 5.74 40.83
CA GLN A 561 -5.06 6.74 39.78
C GLN A 561 -6.30 6.50 38.94
N TYR A 562 -7.08 7.54 38.73
CA TYR A 562 -8.14 7.57 37.75
C TYR A 562 -7.90 8.69 36.74
N THR A 563 -7.93 8.36 35.45
CA THR A 563 -7.78 9.33 34.36
C THR A 563 -8.97 9.20 33.41
N ARG A 564 -9.62 10.33 33.13
CA ARG A 564 -10.59 10.48 32.04
C ARG A 564 -9.96 11.32 30.94
N MET A 565 -10.00 10.83 29.72
CA MET A 565 -9.42 11.49 28.55
C MET A 565 -10.47 11.65 27.47
N ASN A 566 -10.59 12.86 26.94
CA ASN A 566 -11.51 13.23 25.87
C ASN A 566 -10.69 13.51 24.60
N MET A 567 -10.81 12.63 23.62
CA MET A 567 -10.21 12.81 22.30
C MET A 567 -11.29 13.25 21.31
N PRO A 568 -11.12 14.39 20.62
CA PRO A 568 -12.04 14.78 19.56
C PRO A 568 -11.92 13.84 18.36
N GLY A 569 -12.94 13.84 17.51
CA GLY A 569 -12.84 13.20 16.20
C GLY A 569 -11.91 14.01 15.30
N TYR A 570 -11.24 13.33 14.38
CA TYR A 570 -10.31 13.94 13.45
C TYR A 570 -10.38 13.29 12.08
N ARG A 571 -9.85 13.98 11.07
CA ARG A 571 -9.78 13.47 9.69
C ARG A 571 -8.33 13.49 9.24
N GLU A 572 -7.87 12.35 8.73
CA GLU A 572 -6.57 12.25 8.12
C GLU A 572 -6.52 13.00 6.79
N PHE A 573 -5.32 13.47 6.43
CA PHE A 573 -5.03 14.16 5.19
C PHE A 573 -3.71 13.67 4.58
N GLY A 574 -3.49 14.00 3.31
CA GLY A 574 -2.26 13.66 2.59
C GLY A 574 -2.16 12.21 2.07
N GLY A 575 -3.05 11.31 2.49
CA GLY A 575 -3.12 9.92 2.01
C GLY A 575 -4.25 9.63 1.01
N ASN A 576 -4.73 10.64 0.27
CA ASN A 576 -5.76 10.49 -0.78
C ASN A 576 -6.93 9.54 -0.42
N SER A 577 -7.00 8.39 -1.09
CA SER A 577 -8.05 7.37 -0.98
C SER A 577 -7.99 6.55 0.31
N VAL A 578 -6.85 6.57 1.02
CA VAL A 578 -6.64 5.79 2.24
C VAL A 578 -6.85 6.59 3.52
N ASN A 579 -7.08 7.91 3.41
CA ASN A 579 -7.38 8.75 4.56
C ASN A 579 -8.60 8.23 5.33
N LEU A 580 -8.57 8.32 6.64
CA LEU A 580 -9.68 7.96 7.53
C LEU A 580 -10.29 9.21 8.18
N ALA A 581 -11.57 9.14 8.49
CA ALA A 581 -12.22 9.97 9.49
C ALA A 581 -12.44 9.10 10.74
N VAL A 582 -11.91 9.54 11.86
CA VAL A 582 -11.95 8.83 13.15
C VAL A 582 -12.88 9.57 14.10
N ASP A 583 -13.77 8.83 14.74
CA ASP A 583 -14.78 9.39 15.63
C ASP A 583 -14.19 9.89 16.94
N ALA A 584 -14.89 10.84 17.57
CA ALA A 584 -14.54 11.31 18.90
C ALA A 584 -14.71 10.18 19.92
N GLN A 585 -13.78 10.06 20.86
CA GLN A 585 -13.81 9.00 21.86
C GLN A 585 -13.38 9.47 23.25
N THR A 586 -13.98 8.86 24.28
CA THR A 586 -13.61 9.08 25.67
C THR A 586 -12.99 7.82 26.25
N TYR A 587 -11.80 7.94 26.85
CA TYR A 587 -11.09 6.86 27.49
C TYR A 587 -11.09 7.02 29.01
N HIS A 588 -11.18 5.88 29.71
CA HIS A 588 -11.14 5.82 31.16
C HIS A 588 -10.06 4.83 31.59
N PHE A 589 -9.10 5.32 32.36
CA PHE A 589 -8.03 4.52 32.92
C PHE A 589 -8.16 4.50 34.45
N LEU A 590 -8.12 3.30 35.03
CA LEU A 590 -8.13 3.11 36.47
C LEU A 590 -7.03 2.12 36.84
N GLN A 591 -6.14 2.53 37.73
CA GLN A 591 -5.03 1.73 38.19
C GLN A 591 -4.87 1.87 39.70
N SER A 592 -4.57 0.77 40.36
CA SER A 592 -4.10 0.75 41.76
C SER A 592 -2.67 0.25 41.83
N GLY A 593 -1.95 0.65 42.86
CA GLY A 593 -0.63 0.15 43.16
C GLY A 593 -0.49 -0.22 44.63
N VAL A 594 0.32 -1.22 44.91
CA VAL A 594 0.85 -1.47 46.24
C VAL A 594 2.35 -1.64 46.13
N GLY A 595 3.07 -1.10 47.09
CA GLY A 595 4.51 -1.01 47.02
C GLY A 595 5.18 -1.10 48.37
N MET A 596 6.48 -1.28 48.33
CA MET A 596 7.33 -1.22 49.50
C MET A 596 8.65 -0.54 49.13
N LYS A 597 9.04 0.41 49.97
CA LYS A 597 10.29 1.14 49.86
C LYS A 597 11.16 0.88 51.08
N PHE A 598 12.45 0.74 50.86
CA PHE A 598 13.47 0.72 51.90
C PHE A 598 14.44 1.88 51.66
N SER A 599 14.67 2.70 52.68
CA SER A 599 15.65 3.78 52.64
C SER A 599 16.53 3.76 53.88
N ARG A 600 17.76 4.26 53.74
CA ARG A 600 18.70 4.33 54.86
C ARG A 600 19.52 5.60 54.84
N ASP A 601 19.56 6.32 55.94
CA ASP A 601 20.45 7.48 56.10
C ASP A 601 21.89 7.03 56.38
N LEU A 602 22.82 7.46 55.53
CA LEU A 602 24.24 7.21 55.70
C LEU A 602 24.85 8.24 56.65
N ALA A 603 25.83 7.80 57.45
CA ALA A 603 26.59 8.71 58.30
C ALA A 603 27.45 9.64 57.45
N THR A 604 27.27 10.94 57.66
CA THR A 604 27.91 12.02 56.93
C THR A 604 28.42 13.06 57.94
N SER A 605 29.48 13.78 57.59
CA SER A 605 30.01 14.88 58.40
C SER A 605 29.25 16.19 58.10
N GLY A 606 28.78 16.89 59.13
CA GLY A 606 28.05 18.16 58.99
C GLY A 606 26.55 17.99 58.75
N ASP A 607 25.90 18.98 58.12
CA ASP A 607 24.44 19.00 57.86
C ASP A 607 24.04 18.31 56.54
N LEU A 608 24.94 17.55 55.93
CA LEU A 608 24.67 16.81 54.70
C LEU A 608 23.93 15.52 55.03
N THR A 609 22.84 15.19 54.32
CA THR A 609 22.17 13.88 54.40
C THR A 609 22.32 13.16 53.07
N VAL A 610 22.73 11.88 53.12
CA VAL A 610 22.79 11.00 51.95
C VAL A 610 21.93 9.78 52.22
N ARG A 611 20.88 9.60 51.43
CA ARG A 611 19.87 8.55 51.60
C ARG A 611 19.71 7.74 50.32
N PRO A 612 20.39 6.60 50.19
CA PRO A 612 20.01 5.59 49.21
C PRO A 612 18.62 5.01 49.51
N GLU A 613 17.90 4.65 48.46
CA GLU A 613 16.65 3.91 48.53
C GLU A 613 16.54 2.84 47.45
N VAL A 614 15.76 1.80 47.76
CA VAL A 614 15.28 0.81 46.80
C VAL A 614 13.79 0.60 47.03
N HIS A 615 13.05 0.37 45.96
CA HIS A 615 11.61 0.15 46.05
C HIS A 615 11.12 -0.88 45.03
N ALA A 616 9.98 -1.47 45.36
CA ALA A 616 9.28 -2.41 44.50
C ALA A 616 7.78 -2.11 44.56
N ASN A 617 7.15 -1.96 43.39
CA ASN A 617 5.73 -1.70 43.26
C ASN A 617 5.06 -2.76 42.36
N TRP A 618 3.86 -3.19 42.74
CA TRP A 618 2.96 -3.94 41.88
C TRP A 618 1.78 -3.04 41.52
N LEU A 619 1.56 -2.87 40.21
CA LEU A 619 0.52 -2.01 39.66
C LEU A 619 -0.51 -2.87 38.93
N HIS A 620 -1.79 -2.63 39.21
CA HIS A 620 -2.92 -3.33 38.63
C HIS A 620 -3.85 -2.36 37.91
N SER A 621 -4.01 -2.55 36.60
CA SER A 621 -4.92 -1.79 35.74
C SER A 621 -6.28 -2.49 35.60
N PHE A 622 -7.32 -1.81 36.06
CA PHE A 622 -8.71 -2.24 35.90
C PHE A 622 -9.26 -1.93 34.50
N SER A 623 -8.62 -1.00 33.78
CA SER A 623 -8.94 -0.59 32.42
C SER A 623 -8.29 -1.48 31.34
N GLY A 624 -7.98 -2.76 31.64
CA GLY A 624 -7.27 -3.68 30.75
C GLY A 624 -8.08 -4.23 29.56
N ARG A 625 -8.85 -3.36 28.88
CA ARG A 625 -9.44 -3.60 27.55
C ARG A 625 -8.45 -3.08 26.50
N SER A 626 -8.52 -3.63 25.29
CA SER A 626 -7.77 -3.05 24.18
C SER A 626 -8.29 -1.65 23.89
N VAL A 627 -7.41 -0.72 23.56
CA VAL A 627 -7.81 0.55 22.98
C VAL A 627 -8.39 0.27 21.60
N SER A 628 -9.53 0.87 21.28
CA SER A 628 -10.19 0.74 20.00
C SER A 628 -10.58 2.10 19.48
N GLU A 629 -10.60 2.29 18.17
CA GLU A 629 -11.05 3.51 17.51
C GLU A 629 -12.09 3.14 16.44
N THR A 630 -13.16 3.92 16.36
CA THR A 630 -14.12 3.80 15.24
C THR A 630 -13.70 4.75 14.13
N ALA A 631 -13.53 4.22 12.93
CA ALA A 631 -13.07 4.94 11.76
C ALA A 631 -13.95 4.62 10.55
N GLN A 632 -13.90 5.50 9.55
CA GLN A 632 -14.46 5.30 8.22
C GLN A 632 -13.47 5.85 7.20
N PHE A 633 -13.48 5.35 5.96
CA PHE A 633 -12.69 5.99 4.91
C PHE A 633 -13.23 7.41 4.65
N ALA A 634 -12.31 8.37 4.57
CA ALA A 634 -12.61 9.78 4.33
C ALA A 634 -13.25 10.03 2.96
N SER A 635 -13.17 9.05 2.06
CA SER A 635 -13.78 8.98 0.73
C SER A 635 -15.20 8.37 0.73
N GLY A 636 -15.69 7.89 1.88
CA GLY A 636 -17.03 7.30 2.06
C GLY A 636 -16.99 5.82 2.45
N GLY A 637 -18.17 5.19 2.54
CA GLY A 637 -18.31 3.78 2.96
C GLY A 637 -18.74 3.62 4.42
N PRO A 638 -18.89 2.36 4.89
CA PRO A 638 -19.31 2.08 6.26
C PRO A 638 -18.19 2.34 7.27
N SER A 639 -18.56 2.58 8.53
CA SER A 639 -17.61 2.66 9.63
C SER A 639 -17.20 1.27 10.13
N PHE A 640 -16.04 1.21 10.76
CA PHE A 640 -15.48 0.01 11.37
C PHE A 640 -14.72 0.36 12.64
N THR A 641 -14.54 -0.62 13.53
CA THR A 641 -13.76 -0.44 14.75
C THR A 641 -12.43 -1.17 14.62
N ALA A 642 -11.34 -0.41 14.67
CA ALA A 642 -10.00 -0.96 14.77
C ALA A 642 -9.61 -1.13 16.24
N THR A 643 -8.83 -2.16 16.53
CA THR A 643 -8.41 -2.47 17.89
C THR A 643 -6.89 -2.54 17.95
N GLY A 644 -6.30 -1.89 18.94
CA GLY A 644 -4.86 -1.93 19.21
C GLY A 644 -4.45 -3.11 20.09
N VAL A 645 -3.15 -3.20 20.33
CA VAL A 645 -2.59 -4.22 21.22
C VAL A 645 -3.15 -4.10 22.63
N LYS A 646 -3.56 -5.23 23.22
CA LYS A 646 -4.09 -5.26 24.58
C LYS A 646 -2.97 -5.04 25.62
N PRO A 647 -3.02 -3.98 26.45
CA PRO A 647 -2.04 -3.79 27.50
C PRO A 647 -2.16 -4.89 28.57
N GLY A 648 -1.03 -5.22 29.21
CA GLY A 648 -1.01 -6.11 30.37
C GLY A 648 -1.70 -5.45 31.57
N ARG A 649 -2.51 -6.20 32.31
CA ARG A 649 -3.20 -5.69 33.51
C ARG A 649 -2.25 -5.45 34.68
N ASP A 650 -1.28 -6.33 34.83
CA ASP A 650 -0.34 -6.31 35.94
C ASP A 650 1.03 -5.85 35.44
N LEU A 651 1.66 -4.96 36.21
CA LEU A 651 2.99 -4.43 35.94
C LEU A 651 3.79 -4.48 37.24
N ALA A 652 4.99 -5.04 37.16
CA ALA A 652 5.97 -4.97 38.24
C ALA A 652 6.92 -3.81 37.96
N GLU A 653 7.25 -3.06 39.00
CA GLU A 653 8.20 -1.95 38.95
C GLU A 653 9.24 -2.15 40.05
N LEU A 654 10.51 -2.02 39.68
CA LEU A 654 11.64 -2.09 40.59
C LEU A 654 12.48 -0.85 40.37
N GLY A 655 12.86 -0.16 41.45
CA GLY A 655 13.62 1.06 41.33
C GLY A 655 14.63 1.26 42.45
N ALA A 656 15.57 2.16 42.18
CA ALA A 656 16.59 2.58 43.12
C ALA A 656 16.81 4.10 43.00
N GLY A 657 17.11 4.73 44.13
CA GLY A 657 17.26 6.17 44.21
C GLY A 657 18.34 6.60 45.18
N LEU A 658 18.73 7.87 45.04
CA LEU A 658 19.66 8.54 45.93
C LEU A 658 19.19 9.98 46.17
N LEU A 659 18.94 10.31 47.43
CA LEU A 659 18.69 11.67 47.89
C LEU A 659 19.95 12.23 48.56
N ILE A 660 20.30 13.45 48.18
CA ILE A 660 21.36 14.26 48.80
C ILE A 660 20.73 15.57 49.23
N ALA A 661 20.79 15.91 50.51
CA ALA A 661 20.21 17.14 51.05
C ALA A 661 21.22 17.88 51.94
N GLY A 662 21.29 19.21 51.81
CA GLY A 662 22.19 20.06 52.58
C GLY A 662 21.44 20.95 53.57
N GLY A 663 21.22 20.44 54.78
CA GLY A 663 20.30 21.01 55.77
C GLY A 663 18.87 21.20 55.22
N ASN A 664 18.03 21.96 55.92
CA ASN A 664 16.67 22.27 55.46
C ASN A 664 16.63 23.34 54.34
N ARG A 665 17.69 23.45 53.52
CA ARG A 665 17.87 24.51 52.51
C ARG A 665 17.73 24.03 51.08
N TRP A 666 18.29 22.87 50.74
CA TRP A 666 18.20 22.30 49.40
C TRP A 666 18.26 20.77 49.41
N SER A 667 17.69 20.15 48.38
CA SER A 667 17.82 18.72 48.11
C SER A 667 17.95 18.43 46.61
N LEU A 668 18.70 17.38 46.30
CA LEU A 668 18.86 16.80 44.97
C LEU A 668 18.58 15.30 45.09
N ALA A 669 17.72 14.79 44.22
CA ALA A 669 17.42 13.37 44.17
C ALA A 669 17.50 12.85 42.74
N GLY A 670 17.96 11.62 42.60
CA GLY A 670 17.97 10.88 41.34
C GLY A 670 17.39 9.49 41.56
N THR A 671 16.53 9.05 40.65
CA THR A 671 15.81 7.77 40.71
C THR A 671 15.83 7.08 39.35
N TYR A 672 15.93 5.75 39.37
CA TYR A 672 15.82 4.90 38.19
C TYR A 672 14.82 3.77 38.45
N ASP A 673 13.82 3.67 37.58
CA ASP A 673 12.75 2.68 37.67
C ASP A 673 12.72 1.81 36.43
N TYR A 674 12.52 0.51 36.64
CA TYR A 674 12.34 -0.48 35.60
C TYR A 674 10.98 -1.16 35.73
N GLN A 675 10.13 -0.96 34.73
CA GLN A 675 8.79 -1.51 34.65
C GLN A 675 8.75 -2.67 33.68
N PHE A 676 8.12 -3.78 34.05
CA PHE A 676 8.01 -4.94 33.17
C PHE A 676 6.76 -5.80 33.42
N ASN A 677 6.27 -6.39 32.33
CA ASN A 677 5.33 -7.50 32.33
C ASN A 677 5.59 -8.41 31.11
N ARG A 678 4.68 -9.33 30.79
CA ARG A 678 4.87 -10.28 29.68
C ARG A 678 5.05 -9.60 28.30
N SER A 679 4.39 -8.48 28.05
CA SER A 679 4.33 -7.82 26.74
C SER A 679 4.96 -6.44 26.72
N TYR A 680 5.39 -5.91 27.86
CA TYR A 680 5.85 -4.55 28.01
C TYR A 680 7.09 -4.48 28.90
N LYS A 681 8.03 -3.63 28.52
CA LYS A 681 9.22 -3.28 29.32
C LYS A 681 9.52 -1.79 29.15
N ALA A 682 9.92 -1.12 30.20
CA ALA A 682 10.39 0.26 30.14
C ALA A 682 11.38 0.58 31.23
N GLY A 683 12.27 1.53 30.94
CA GLY A 683 13.16 2.16 31.90
C GLY A 683 12.85 3.65 32.00
N GLN A 684 13.00 4.20 33.19
CA GLN A 684 12.78 5.61 33.49
C GLN A 684 13.91 6.14 34.37
N VAL A 685 14.37 7.34 34.05
CA VAL A 685 15.32 8.11 34.85
C VAL A 685 14.65 9.40 35.26
N MET A 686 14.84 9.78 36.51
CA MET A 686 14.25 10.95 37.12
C MET A 686 15.32 11.71 37.92
N VAL A 687 15.29 13.04 37.81
CA VAL A 687 16.15 13.93 38.59
C VAL A 687 15.30 15.07 39.14
N LYS A 688 15.40 15.32 40.45
CA LYS A 688 14.61 16.33 41.17
C LYS A 688 15.52 17.22 41.99
N PHE A 689 15.22 18.51 42.00
CA PHE A 689 15.89 19.51 42.84
C PHE A 689 14.85 20.35 43.57
N ALA A 690 15.06 20.63 44.86
CA ALA A 690 14.19 21.49 45.65
C ALA A 690 14.99 22.47 46.52
N VAL A 691 14.47 23.68 46.72
CA VAL A 691 15.07 24.74 47.53
C VAL A 691 14.01 25.42 48.39
N ALA A 692 14.35 25.66 49.66
CA ALA A 692 13.52 26.43 50.57
C ALA A 692 13.67 27.95 50.33
N LEU A 693 12.55 28.67 50.35
CA LEU A 693 12.48 30.13 50.16
C LEU A 693 12.84 30.94 51.43
#